data_AF-Q1N1V0-F1
#
_entry.id   AF-Q1N1V0-F1
#
_cell.length_a   1.000
_cell.length_b   1.000
_cell.length_c   1.000
_cell.angle_alpha   90.00
_cell.angle_beta   90.00
_cell.angle_gamma   90.00
#
_symmetry.space_group_name_H-M   'P 1'
#
loop_
_entity.id
_entity.type
_entity.pdbx_description
1 polymer ?
#
loop_
_entity_poly.entity_id
_entity_poly.type
_entity_poly.pdbx_seq_one_letter_code
_entity_poly.pdbx_strand_id
1 'polypeptide(L)'
;MSRLILLVGFLVTILPNSVSAAVCPSSSSAESTGANNGTSCTVSGTASTIKLNFISGFTDNTIVSAEGGNNGTTVGAQRKLSFIKAAEIVAAEIESNVVVEVDAQFAGLTCSTNQATLGSAGATSNSGYGSPAPGGLRDNTFYPIGLMNAILGSDQDPSISDITAQFNSNIGTTNCLENSNGWYYGFDAPPSNYIGFVTVLLHEMTHGFGFASLVNKSTGAKANASFDDIYSVYLFDDVTGRSWMDPSQSDADRAASAISGNRLLWDGTNVNTNAVAYTSTGFADKDGSGTFTSGDLIQMYAPNPVEGGSSVSHFDTAVSPNELMEPQYTEGTLSLGLAKFLLQDIGWSVSINNTAPTITAVDQTTNEDVAITGLDASGWGSDVDGDTLTYSITSCPSNVTCDINDDGTGLTLTPAQNYYANTNSVTITVTDGQGGSASDNFNLTINPVNDDPTWSNISDQSIVVGNTLSITLTNYASDVEDDTLSFSINQCGAALSCNITSNTLDITANSSSASAQTVEVIADDGNSGTANVSFAITIEDNPSITVNGVQLNPNDTGSMASTNVSIDISNLNNNYNYALSLNGMNLNSLLGVSPSLLQIGLPSSGQFAGTYTLTLTNKSSGASYDIYLERDPVISLSASSLLEGTNTQTLTVIGAAANDVFNLVSSEQALSFKDINGAVISDVTIQNDADTNNATSVHLDVGTLSSITPVNIQVDSGLNINATMFPSRPHSIQINNDQGNAITDATLTLETSALTSFNIESVYQSNDSGSITVTLPDDSTDYSASISASGYQTQSIDLQSSVLQQTVLLQTGGTLLSIRGHIEATGSLNFATDIPELTLILSDGSEVSATVNEVSDNKSSFDYSFNNALGELESLRFSHPDAETLTIQFIEGSNYLVFLQSKRASDDTITVIGSSGGGSLSWLLVFVIASLVTPRFNTKR
;
A
#
# COMPACT_ATOMS: atom_id res chain seq x y z
N MET A 1 37.47 -45.73 3.42
CA MET A 1 37.35 -47.09 2.82
C MET A 1 36.79 -46.88 1.41
N SER A 2 37.31 -47.46 0.33
CA SER A 2 38.59 -48.15 0.11
C SER A 2 39.05 -47.87 -1.32
N ARG A 3 40.37 -47.86 -1.57
CA ARG A 3 40.91 -47.77 -2.94
C ARG A 3 40.71 -49.11 -3.64
N LEU A 4 40.41 -49.09 -4.94
CA LEU A 4 40.73 -50.20 -5.83
C LEU A 4 41.48 -49.65 -7.05
N ILE A 5 42.69 -50.18 -7.25
CA ILE A 5 43.56 -49.90 -8.38
C ILE A 5 43.29 -51.00 -9.40
N LEU A 6 43.13 -50.68 -10.68
CA LEU A 6 43.31 -51.66 -11.75
C LEU A 6 44.26 -51.11 -12.82
N LEU A 7 45.08 -52.01 -13.33
CA LEU A 7 46.33 -51.72 -14.02
C LEU A 7 46.13 -51.70 -15.54
N VAL A 8 46.76 -50.75 -16.23
CA VAL A 8 46.76 -50.69 -17.70
C VAL A 8 47.57 -51.87 -18.27
N GLY A 9 46.93 -52.70 -19.10
CA GLY A 9 47.58 -53.75 -19.88
C GLY A 9 47.38 -53.50 -21.38
N PHE A 10 48.40 -53.00 -22.06
CA PHE A 10 48.40 -52.82 -23.51
C PHE A 10 48.64 -54.17 -24.19
N LEU A 11 47.61 -54.75 -24.83
CA LEU A 11 47.75 -55.92 -25.69
C LEU A 11 47.57 -55.48 -27.14
N VAL A 12 48.68 -55.43 -27.90
CA VAL A 12 48.64 -55.12 -29.33
C VAL A 12 48.23 -56.38 -30.09
N THR A 13 46.94 -56.51 -30.39
CA THR A 13 46.47 -57.46 -31.40
C THR A 13 46.67 -56.87 -32.78
N ILE A 14 47.53 -57.51 -33.58
CA ILE A 14 47.68 -57.22 -35.00
C ILE A 14 46.42 -57.72 -35.71
N LEU A 15 45.48 -56.82 -36.00
CA LEU A 15 44.39 -57.08 -36.93
C LEU A 15 44.94 -57.06 -38.37
N PRO A 16 44.44 -57.91 -39.28
CA PRO A 16 44.79 -57.81 -40.69
C PRO A 16 44.27 -56.47 -41.26
N ASN A 17 45.05 -55.85 -42.14
CA ASN A 17 44.66 -54.61 -42.80
C ASN A 17 43.42 -54.83 -43.67
N SER A 18 42.24 -54.42 -43.19
CA SER A 18 41.12 -54.07 -44.05
C SER A 18 41.50 -52.81 -44.82
N VAL A 19 41.97 -52.99 -46.06
CA VAL A 19 42.17 -51.87 -46.98
C VAL A 19 40.77 -51.34 -47.32
N SER A 20 40.39 -50.23 -46.69
CA SER A 20 39.20 -49.47 -47.06
C SER A 20 39.22 -49.22 -48.57
N ALA A 21 38.16 -49.63 -49.27
CA ALA A 21 38.02 -49.34 -50.70
C ALA A 21 38.12 -47.82 -50.93
N ALA A 22 38.73 -47.42 -52.05
CA ALA A 22 38.86 -46.01 -52.37
C ALA A 22 37.47 -45.39 -52.62
N VAL A 23 37.30 -44.10 -52.37
CA VAL A 23 36.05 -43.41 -52.78
C VAL A 23 35.98 -43.40 -54.30
N CYS A 24 34.82 -43.73 -54.89
CA CYS A 24 34.62 -43.61 -56.33
C CYS A 24 34.69 -42.13 -56.75
N PRO A 25 35.28 -41.80 -57.90
CA PRO A 25 35.09 -40.46 -58.47
C PRO A 25 33.62 -40.28 -58.85
N SER A 26 33.10 -39.05 -58.80
CA SER A 26 31.72 -38.79 -59.24
C SER A 26 31.52 -39.22 -60.69
N SER A 27 30.34 -39.76 -61.02
CA SER A 27 29.93 -40.11 -62.38
C SER A 27 30.15 -38.98 -63.38
N SER A 28 29.95 -37.73 -62.94
CA SER A 28 30.11 -36.50 -63.73
C SER A 28 31.57 -36.06 -63.94
N SER A 29 32.53 -36.63 -63.20
CA SER A 29 33.92 -36.15 -63.22
C SER A 29 34.61 -36.44 -64.55
N ALA A 30 35.51 -35.54 -64.96
CA ALA A 30 36.37 -35.73 -66.13
C ALA A 30 37.62 -36.58 -65.84
N GLU A 31 37.70 -37.22 -64.67
CA GLU A 31 38.85 -38.03 -64.28
C GLU A 31 38.82 -39.39 -64.98
N SER A 32 39.96 -39.83 -65.51
CA SER A 32 40.06 -41.11 -66.20
C SER A 32 39.96 -42.27 -65.20
N THR A 33 38.75 -42.81 -65.02
CA THR A 33 38.52 -44.11 -64.37
C THR A 33 39.24 -45.20 -65.17
N GLY A 34 40.46 -45.55 -64.74
CA GLY A 34 41.31 -46.49 -65.47
C GLY A 34 40.61 -47.83 -65.74
N ALA A 35 40.70 -48.29 -67.00
CA ALA A 35 40.11 -49.52 -67.49
C ALA A 35 40.80 -50.76 -66.90
N ASN A 36 40.47 -51.09 -65.66
CA ASN A 36 41.08 -52.12 -64.82
C ASN A 36 40.01 -52.99 -64.14
N ASN A 37 40.19 -54.30 -64.13
CA ASN A 37 39.40 -55.25 -63.33
C ASN A 37 40.06 -55.49 -61.97
N GLY A 38 39.32 -56.06 -61.00
CA GLY A 38 39.83 -56.34 -59.65
C GLY A 38 40.02 -55.09 -58.79
N THR A 39 39.44 -53.96 -59.18
CA THR A 39 39.39 -52.71 -58.41
C THR A 39 38.03 -52.58 -57.76
N SER A 40 37.95 -52.05 -56.53
CA SER A 40 36.69 -51.65 -55.91
C SER A 40 36.73 -50.18 -55.47
N CYS A 41 35.55 -49.56 -55.39
CA CYS A 41 35.39 -48.23 -54.81
C CYS A 41 34.01 -48.06 -54.16
N THR A 42 33.86 -47.07 -53.27
CA THR A 42 32.59 -46.75 -52.59
C THR A 42 31.96 -45.47 -53.11
N VAL A 43 30.66 -45.52 -53.39
CA VAL A 43 29.77 -44.38 -53.62
C VAL A 43 29.00 -44.12 -52.34
N SER A 44 29.07 -42.91 -51.79
CA SER A 44 28.27 -42.49 -50.63
C SER A 44 27.26 -41.43 -51.08
N GLY A 45 25.98 -41.75 -50.96
CA GLY A 45 24.88 -40.81 -51.20
C GLY A 45 24.38 -40.20 -49.90
N THR A 46 23.19 -39.60 -49.95
CA THR A 46 22.51 -39.02 -48.78
C THR A 46 21.90 -40.07 -47.86
N ALA A 47 21.55 -41.24 -48.38
CA ALA A 47 20.79 -42.29 -47.69
C ALA A 47 21.65 -43.52 -47.30
N SER A 48 22.61 -43.91 -48.13
CA SER A 48 23.46 -45.07 -47.88
C SER A 48 24.85 -44.98 -48.55
N THR A 49 25.66 -46.03 -48.39
CA THR A 49 26.93 -46.21 -49.10
C THR A 49 26.93 -47.55 -49.81
N ILE A 50 27.25 -47.53 -51.11
CA ILE A 50 27.32 -48.71 -51.99
C ILE A 50 28.77 -48.93 -52.40
N LYS A 51 29.28 -50.14 -52.22
CA LYS A 51 30.62 -50.56 -52.66
C LYS A 51 30.51 -51.33 -53.96
N LEU A 52 31.15 -50.81 -55.01
CA LEU A 52 31.21 -51.44 -56.32
C LEU A 52 32.51 -52.24 -56.46
N ASN A 53 32.40 -53.55 -56.64
CA ASN A 53 33.51 -54.46 -56.92
C ASN A 53 33.57 -54.74 -58.44
N PHE A 54 34.53 -54.16 -59.17
CA PHE A 54 34.62 -54.31 -60.63
C PHE A 54 35.34 -55.62 -61.02
N ILE A 55 34.59 -56.72 -61.13
CA ILE A 55 35.13 -58.07 -61.31
C ILE A 55 35.66 -58.31 -62.72
N SER A 56 34.87 -58.05 -63.77
CA SER A 56 35.29 -58.28 -65.16
C SER A 56 34.57 -57.41 -66.19
N GLY A 57 35.19 -57.19 -67.36
CA GLY A 57 34.60 -56.40 -68.45
C GLY A 57 34.92 -54.90 -68.48
N PHE A 58 35.67 -54.40 -67.49
CA PHE A 58 36.04 -52.99 -67.35
C PHE A 58 37.44 -52.66 -67.90
N THR A 59 38.14 -53.64 -68.47
CA THR A 59 39.47 -53.48 -69.11
C THR A 59 39.43 -53.14 -70.60
N ASP A 60 38.27 -52.77 -71.13
CA ASP A 60 38.11 -52.42 -72.54
C ASP A 60 38.70 -51.03 -72.82
N ASN A 61 39.85 -51.00 -73.50
CA ASN A 61 40.60 -49.78 -73.82
C ASN A 61 40.19 -49.17 -75.18
N THR A 62 39.08 -49.61 -75.77
CA THR A 62 38.55 -49.01 -77.01
C THR A 62 38.20 -47.54 -76.75
N ILE A 63 38.85 -46.64 -77.47
CA ILE A 63 38.73 -45.18 -77.27
C ILE A 63 37.36 -44.70 -77.77
N VAL A 64 36.67 -43.95 -76.92
CA VAL A 64 35.37 -43.33 -77.19
C VAL A 64 35.38 -41.87 -76.72
N SER A 65 34.53 -41.03 -77.32
CA SER A 65 34.26 -39.67 -76.82
C SER A 65 33.30 -39.72 -75.63
N ALA A 66 33.31 -38.67 -74.81
CA ALA A 66 32.27 -38.46 -73.81
C ALA A 66 30.86 -38.48 -74.45
N GLU A 67 29.89 -39.06 -73.75
CA GLU A 67 28.55 -39.36 -74.26
C GLU A 67 27.52 -39.10 -73.14
N GLY A 68 26.50 -38.29 -73.40
CA GLY A 68 25.39 -38.07 -72.46
C GLY A 68 25.77 -37.63 -71.04
N GLY A 69 26.89 -36.91 -70.86
CA GLY A 69 27.41 -36.56 -69.53
C GLY A 69 28.36 -37.59 -68.89
N ASN A 70 28.51 -38.78 -69.49
CA ASN A 70 29.54 -39.75 -69.12
C ASN A 70 30.88 -39.38 -69.78
N ASN A 71 31.84 -38.93 -68.97
CA ASN A 71 33.13 -38.41 -69.44
C ASN A 71 34.22 -39.47 -69.64
N GLY A 72 33.88 -40.77 -69.57
CA GLY A 72 34.83 -41.86 -69.79
C GLY A 72 35.43 -41.85 -71.20
N THR A 73 36.76 -41.94 -71.30
CA THR A 73 37.51 -41.89 -72.58
C THR A 73 37.75 -43.26 -73.22
N THR A 74 37.29 -44.33 -72.58
CA THR A 74 37.32 -45.71 -73.08
C THR A 74 36.01 -46.42 -72.71
N VAL A 75 35.63 -47.46 -73.46
CA VAL A 75 34.45 -48.27 -73.15
C VAL A 75 34.49 -48.80 -71.71
N GLY A 76 35.65 -49.27 -71.24
CA GLY A 76 35.85 -49.73 -69.87
C GLY A 76 35.65 -48.64 -68.81
N ALA A 77 36.08 -47.41 -69.10
CA ALA A 77 35.88 -46.24 -68.23
C ALA A 77 34.40 -45.81 -68.19
N GLN A 78 33.74 -45.73 -69.35
CA GLN A 78 32.31 -45.39 -69.43
C GLN A 78 31.45 -46.39 -68.67
N ARG A 79 31.71 -47.70 -68.84
CA ARG A 79 31.07 -48.77 -68.06
C ARG A 79 31.19 -48.54 -66.55
N LYS A 80 32.38 -48.20 -66.03
CA LYS A 80 32.56 -47.90 -64.60
C LYS A 80 31.73 -46.70 -64.15
N LEU A 81 31.74 -45.61 -64.93
CA LEU A 81 31.00 -44.40 -64.61
C LEU A 81 29.47 -44.61 -64.65
N SER A 82 28.96 -45.49 -65.50
CA SER A 82 27.55 -45.90 -65.50
C SER A 82 27.15 -46.71 -64.25
N PHE A 83 28.00 -47.64 -63.80
CA PHE A 83 27.79 -48.33 -62.50
C PHE A 83 27.81 -47.34 -61.33
N ILE A 84 28.76 -46.40 -61.33
CA ILE A 84 28.83 -45.33 -60.33
C ILE A 84 27.56 -44.47 -60.38
N LYS A 85 27.07 -44.10 -61.56
CA LYS A 85 25.86 -43.27 -61.70
C LYS A 85 24.61 -43.93 -61.12
N ALA A 86 24.41 -45.22 -61.36
CA ALA A 86 23.29 -45.95 -60.75
C ALA A 86 23.46 -46.10 -59.24
N ALA A 87 24.67 -46.38 -58.76
CA ALA A 87 24.96 -46.41 -57.33
C ALA A 87 24.76 -45.04 -56.67
N GLU A 88 25.05 -43.93 -57.34
CA GLU A 88 24.74 -42.57 -56.85
C GLU A 88 23.24 -42.35 -56.68
N ILE A 89 22.42 -42.83 -57.63
CA ILE A 89 20.95 -42.74 -57.58
C ILE A 89 20.41 -43.59 -56.42
N VAL A 90 20.75 -44.88 -56.38
CA VAL A 90 20.26 -45.79 -55.33
C VAL A 90 20.75 -45.38 -53.94
N ALA A 91 22.00 -44.91 -53.80
CA ALA A 91 22.54 -44.46 -52.52
C ALA A 91 21.96 -43.11 -52.03
N ALA A 92 21.23 -42.38 -52.89
CA ALA A 92 20.47 -41.20 -52.50
C ALA A 92 19.04 -41.54 -52.03
N GLU A 93 18.47 -42.65 -52.52
CA GLU A 93 17.05 -42.99 -52.32
C GLU A 93 16.80 -44.15 -51.34
N ILE A 94 17.71 -45.14 -51.26
CA ILE A 94 17.58 -46.32 -50.39
C ILE A 94 18.52 -46.16 -49.18
N GLU A 95 17.96 -46.21 -47.98
CA GLU A 95 18.67 -46.01 -46.72
C GLU A 95 19.29 -47.31 -46.19
N SER A 96 20.53 -47.22 -45.75
CA SER A 96 21.24 -48.31 -45.07
C SER A 96 22.43 -47.76 -44.29
N ASN A 97 22.54 -48.18 -43.03
CA ASN A 97 23.71 -47.94 -42.18
C ASN A 97 24.81 -49.01 -42.39
N VAL A 98 24.53 -50.07 -43.15
CA VAL A 98 25.51 -51.05 -43.63
C VAL A 98 25.88 -50.75 -45.08
N VAL A 99 27.15 -50.90 -45.43
CA VAL A 99 27.61 -50.75 -46.82
C VAL A 99 27.05 -51.88 -47.66
N VAL A 100 26.32 -51.56 -48.74
CA VAL A 100 25.79 -52.57 -49.67
C VAL A 100 26.87 -52.90 -50.70
N GLU A 101 27.29 -54.15 -50.78
CA GLU A 101 28.34 -54.64 -51.69
C GLU A 101 27.76 -55.19 -53.00
N VAL A 102 28.25 -54.70 -54.14
CA VAL A 102 27.77 -55.08 -55.48
C VAL A 102 28.94 -55.58 -56.34
N ASP A 103 28.90 -56.86 -56.69
CA ASP A 103 29.83 -57.48 -57.64
C ASP A 103 29.39 -57.19 -59.07
N ALA A 104 30.11 -56.29 -59.73
CA ALA A 104 29.85 -55.81 -61.08
C ALA A 104 30.66 -56.59 -62.12
N GLN A 105 30.00 -57.12 -63.16
CA GLN A 105 30.70 -57.76 -64.28
C GLN A 105 29.98 -57.65 -65.63
N PHE A 106 30.75 -57.76 -66.73
CA PHE A 106 30.21 -58.08 -68.05
C PHE A 106 30.57 -59.51 -68.46
N ALA A 107 29.60 -60.20 -69.05
CA ALA A 107 29.73 -61.54 -69.60
C ALA A 107 28.98 -61.66 -70.94
N GLY A 108 29.31 -62.68 -71.74
CA GLY A 108 28.48 -63.01 -72.90
C GLY A 108 27.20 -63.70 -72.43
N LEU A 109 26.08 -62.98 -72.40
CA LEU A 109 24.77 -63.54 -72.04
C LEU A 109 24.01 -64.03 -73.29
N THR A 110 22.91 -64.76 -73.07
CA THR A 110 22.09 -65.35 -74.14
C THR A 110 21.64 -64.29 -75.15
N CYS A 111 21.84 -64.57 -76.44
CA CYS A 111 21.63 -63.59 -77.50
C CYS A 111 21.25 -64.20 -78.85
N SER A 112 20.58 -63.41 -79.67
CA SER A 112 20.21 -63.66 -81.07
C SER A 112 20.16 -62.34 -81.86
N THR A 113 20.00 -62.41 -83.18
CA THR A 113 19.79 -61.24 -84.07
C THR A 113 18.77 -60.22 -83.55
N ASN A 114 17.67 -60.67 -82.93
CA ASN A 114 16.52 -59.82 -82.55
C ASN A 114 16.21 -59.78 -81.04
N GLN A 115 16.89 -60.55 -80.20
CA GLN A 115 16.63 -60.62 -78.75
C GLN A 115 17.92 -60.89 -77.97
N ALA A 116 18.03 -60.32 -76.77
CA ALA A 116 19.12 -60.52 -75.84
C ALA A 116 18.62 -60.56 -74.40
N THR A 117 19.27 -61.34 -73.55
CA THR A 117 19.36 -61.02 -72.13
C THR A 117 20.27 -59.79 -72.01
N LEU A 118 19.74 -58.66 -71.52
CA LEU A 118 20.47 -57.39 -71.42
C LEU A 118 21.38 -57.37 -70.18
N GLY A 119 20.80 -57.72 -69.02
CA GLY A 119 21.54 -58.01 -67.81
C GLY A 119 20.95 -59.20 -67.05
N SER A 120 21.49 -59.42 -65.86
CA SER A 120 20.92 -60.25 -64.80
C SER A 120 21.61 -59.85 -63.50
N ALA A 121 20.86 -59.31 -62.55
CA ALA A 121 21.35 -59.16 -61.18
C ALA A 121 20.35 -59.71 -60.15
N GLY A 122 20.87 -60.00 -58.96
CA GLY A 122 20.11 -60.60 -57.88
C GLY A 122 20.92 -60.66 -56.59
N ALA A 123 20.24 -60.86 -55.48
CA ALA A 123 20.88 -61.06 -54.19
C ALA A 123 21.77 -62.31 -54.24
N THR A 124 23.03 -62.18 -53.83
CA THR A 124 24.01 -63.29 -53.87
C THR A 124 23.60 -64.44 -52.96
N SER A 125 22.85 -64.13 -51.88
CA SER A 125 22.19 -65.10 -51.02
C SER A 125 20.80 -64.60 -50.59
N ASN A 126 19.91 -65.55 -50.30
CA ASN A 126 18.65 -65.31 -49.61
C ASN A 126 18.68 -66.09 -48.29
N SER A 127 18.57 -65.38 -47.17
CA SER A 127 18.78 -65.88 -45.82
C SER A 127 17.62 -65.50 -44.91
N GLY A 128 17.41 -66.25 -43.84
CA GLY A 128 16.26 -66.04 -42.96
C GLY A 128 16.39 -66.80 -41.65
N TYR A 129 15.62 -66.37 -40.65
CA TYR A 129 15.60 -66.98 -39.32
C TYR A 129 14.29 -67.78 -39.12
N GLY A 130 14.40 -68.90 -38.41
CA GLY A 130 13.21 -69.59 -37.90
C GLY A 130 12.57 -68.81 -36.75
N SER A 131 11.36 -69.20 -36.34
CA SER A 131 10.67 -68.56 -35.21
C SER A 131 11.38 -68.80 -33.86
N PRO A 132 11.63 -67.76 -33.02
CA PRO A 132 11.41 -66.34 -33.28
C PRO A 132 12.60 -65.69 -34.03
N ALA A 133 12.30 -64.87 -35.04
CA ALA A 133 13.28 -64.07 -35.76
C ALA A 133 13.73 -62.84 -34.95
N PRO A 134 14.91 -62.25 -35.27
CA PRO A 134 15.32 -60.95 -34.74
C PRO A 134 14.33 -59.82 -35.10
N GLY A 135 14.31 -58.76 -34.30
CA GLY A 135 13.43 -57.61 -34.53
C GLY A 135 13.63 -56.96 -35.91
N GLY A 136 12.52 -56.60 -36.56
CA GLY A 136 12.50 -56.09 -37.94
C GLY A 136 12.31 -57.19 -39.00
N LEU A 137 12.61 -58.45 -38.69
CA LEU A 137 12.40 -59.59 -39.59
C LEU A 137 11.14 -60.38 -39.22
N ARG A 138 10.51 -60.99 -40.23
CA ARG A 138 9.37 -61.91 -40.09
C ARG A 138 9.88 -63.33 -39.83
N ASP A 139 9.19 -64.05 -38.95
CA ASP A 139 9.43 -65.47 -38.67
C ASP A 139 9.38 -66.31 -39.95
N ASN A 140 10.33 -67.25 -40.09
CA ASN A 140 10.38 -68.22 -41.20
C ASN A 140 10.28 -67.55 -42.59
N THR A 141 10.88 -66.38 -42.77
CA THR A 141 10.87 -65.63 -44.03
C THR A 141 12.29 -65.40 -44.53
N PHE A 142 12.53 -65.64 -45.82
CA PHE A 142 13.77 -65.32 -46.51
C PHE A 142 13.79 -63.88 -46.97
N TYR A 143 14.95 -63.25 -46.77
CA TYR A 143 15.28 -61.91 -47.21
C TYR A 143 16.54 -61.97 -48.09
N PRO A 144 16.65 -61.12 -49.12
CA PRO A 144 17.93 -60.75 -49.72
C PRO A 144 18.96 -60.42 -48.64
N ILE A 145 20.18 -60.93 -48.76
CA ILE A 145 21.24 -60.71 -47.75
C ILE A 145 21.47 -59.22 -47.46
N GLY A 146 21.48 -58.35 -48.48
CA GLY A 146 21.64 -56.90 -48.30
C GLY A 146 20.49 -56.23 -47.53
N LEU A 147 19.25 -56.68 -47.75
CA LEU A 147 18.09 -56.19 -47.00
C LEU A 147 18.14 -56.67 -45.54
N MET A 148 18.50 -57.94 -45.32
CA MET A 148 18.69 -58.48 -43.98
C MET A 148 19.82 -57.74 -43.23
N ASN A 149 20.90 -57.40 -43.93
CA ASN A 149 22.02 -56.62 -43.41
C ASN A 149 21.56 -55.21 -42.97
N ALA A 150 20.79 -54.52 -43.80
CA ALA A 150 20.24 -53.20 -43.49
C ALA A 150 19.26 -53.22 -42.29
N ILE A 151 18.31 -54.16 -42.26
CA ILE A 151 17.34 -54.30 -41.15
C ILE A 151 18.04 -54.59 -39.82
N LEU A 152 19.08 -55.44 -39.83
CA LEU A 152 19.83 -55.82 -38.62
C LEU A 152 20.98 -54.85 -38.27
N GLY A 153 21.21 -53.82 -39.09
CA GLY A 153 22.27 -52.83 -38.90
C GLY A 153 23.69 -53.41 -38.85
N SER A 154 23.90 -54.59 -39.43
CA SER A 154 25.20 -55.26 -39.49
C SER A 154 25.27 -56.29 -40.62
N ASP A 155 26.45 -56.47 -41.21
CA ASP A 155 26.70 -57.49 -42.23
C ASP A 155 26.72 -58.90 -41.61
N GLN A 156 25.81 -59.76 -42.06
CA GLN A 156 25.60 -61.12 -41.55
C GLN A 156 26.48 -62.18 -42.23
N ASP A 157 27.03 -61.92 -43.42
CA ASP A 157 27.99 -62.82 -44.07
C ASP A 157 29.08 -62.03 -44.85
N PRO A 158 30.10 -61.51 -44.14
CA PRO A 158 31.19 -60.74 -44.75
C PRO A 158 32.11 -61.53 -45.71
N SER A 159 31.75 -62.76 -46.08
CA SER A 159 32.46 -63.57 -47.07
C SER A 159 31.87 -63.46 -48.49
N ILE A 160 30.70 -62.85 -48.63
CA ILE A 160 29.99 -62.62 -49.90
C ILE A 160 29.61 -61.15 -50.07
N SER A 161 29.50 -60.69 -51.32
CA SER A 161 28.87 -59.40 -51.65
C SER A 161 27.35 -59.54 -51.58
N ASP A 162 26.61 -58.46 -51.32
CA ASP A 162 25.15 -58.52 -51.20
C ASP A 162 24.44 -58.83 -52.53
N ILE A 163 24.92 -58.22 -53.61
CA ILE A 163 24.34 -58.29 -54.95
C ILE A 163 25.40 -58.76 -55.95
N THR A 164 25.05 -59.68 -56.84
CA THR A 164 25.84 -60.01 -58.02
C THR A 164 25.13 -59.50 -59.27
N ALA A 165 25.81 -58.68 -60.08
CA ALA A 165 25.23 -58.02 -61.25
C ALA A 165 26.05 -58.26 -62.53
N GLN A 166 25.42 -58.87 -63.53
CA GLN A 166 26.05 -59.29 -64.78
C GLN A 166 25.38 -58.65 -66.00
N PHE A 167 26.15 -58.05 -66.90
CA PHE A 167 25.61 -57.38 -68.09
C PHE A 167 26.20 -57.94 -69.39
N ASN A 168 25.40 -57.92 -70.46
CA ASN A 168 25.79 -58.55 -71.70
C ASN A 168 26.87 -57.75 -72.44
N SER A 169 28.05 -58.35 -72.62
CA SER A 169 29.19 -57.73 -73.32
C SER A 169 28.97 -57.57 -74.84
N ASN A 170 27.96 -58.24 -75.40
CA ASN A 170 27.84 -58.47 -76.84
C ASN A 170 26.72 -57.67 -77.52
N ILE A 171 25.97 -56.82 -76.81
CA ILE A 171 24.85 -56.05 -77.39
C ILE A 171 25.34 -55.17 -78.56
N GLY A 172 24.63 -55.22 -79.69
CA GLY A 172 24.99 -54.50 -80.93
C GLY A 172 26.02 -55.25 -81.79
N THR A 173 26.44 -56.46 -81.40
CA THR A 173 27.34 -57.30 -82.21
C THR A 173 26.57 -58.36 -83.00
N THR A 174 27.21 -59.01 -83.98
CA THR A 174 26.59 -60.03 -84.84
C THR A 174 25.95 -61.17 -84.03
N ASN A 175 24.72 -61.54 -84.36
CA ASN A 175 23.84 -62.43 -83.60
C ASN A 175 23.51 -61.96 -82.17
N CYS A 176 23.62 -60.67 -81.84
CA CYS A 176 23.28 -60.18 -80.50
C CYS A 176 22.70 -58.76 -80.51
N LEU A 177 21.38 -58.68 -80.76
CA LEU A 177 20.68 -57.43 -81.08
C LEU A 177 21.44 -56.63 -82.13
N GLU A 178 21.79 -57.29 -83.24
CA GLU A 178 22.71 -56.75 -84.26
C GLU A 178 22.13 -55.58 -85.09
N ASN A 179 20.82 -55.33 -84.96
CA ASN A 179 20.13 -54.16 -85.50
C ASN A 179 20.11 -52.97 -84.52
N SER A 180 20.59 -53.15 -83.28
CA SER A 180 20.83 -52.06 -82.34
C SER A 180 22.23 -51.47 -82.53
N ASN A 181 22.42 -50.23 -82.11
CA ASN A 181 23.73 -49.57 -82.11
C ASN A 181 24.59 -49.98 -80.89
N GLY A 182 24.13 -50.93 -80.07
CA GLY A 182 24.77 -51.34 -78.83
C GLY A 182 24.27 -50.58 -77.59
N TRP A 183 25.09 -50.62 -76.55
CA TRP A 183 24.88 -49.88 -75.31
C TRP A 183 25.14 -48.38 -75.50
N TYR A 184 24.26 -47.55 -74.94
CA TYR A 184 24.50 -46.13 -74.66
C TYR A 184 24.92 -45.98 -73.20
N TYR A 185 26.08 -45.39 -72.94
CA TYR A 185 26.64 -45.28 -71.58
C TYR A 185 26.37 -43.92 -70.92
N GLY A 186 25.73 -43.00 -71.63
CA GLY A 186 25.33 -41.68 -71.13
C GLY A 186 24.30 -41.71 -69.99
N PHE A 187 24.06 -40.53 -69.41
CA PHE A 187 23.17 -40.27 -68.27
C PHE A 187 21.95 -39.42 -68.65
N ASP A 188 21.66 -39.31 -69.94
CA ASP A 188 20.48 -38.70 -70.54
C ASP A 188 19.74 -39.72 -71.42
N ALA A 189 18.66 -39.28 -72.08
CA ALA A 189 17.84 -40.17 -72.89
C ALA A 189 18.63 -40.74 -74.10
N PRO A 190 18.69 -42.08 -74.26
CA PRO A 190 19.49 -42.69 -75.33
C PRO A 190 18.96 -42.35 -76.72
N PRO A 191 19.83 -42.08 -77.71
CA PRO A 191 19.43 -41.92 -79.11
C PRO A 191 18.75 -43.17 -79.68
N SER A 192 17.92 -43.00 -80.70
CA SER A 192 17.18 -44.10 -81.33
C SER A 192 18.10 -45.27 -81.74
N ASN A 193 17.61 -46.50 -81.53
CA ASN A 193 18.30 -47.78 -81.73
C ASN A 193 19.48 -48.08 -80.78
N TYR A 194 19.79 -47.23 -79.81
CA TYR A 194 20.63 -47.61 -78.67
C TYR A 194 19.80 -48.14 -77.49
N ILE A 195 20.46 -48.86 -76.58
CA ILE A 195 19.87 -49.32 -75.31
C ILE A 195 20.54 -48.56 -74.16
N GLY A 196 19.75 -47.88 -73.32
CA GLY A 196 20.25 -47.10 -72.19
C GLY A 196 20.84 -47.99 -71.10
N PHE A 197 22.16 -47.99 -70.94
CA PHE A 197 22.83 -48.92 -70.03
C PHE A 197 22.52 -48.61 -68.56
N VAL A 198 22.49 -47.34 -68.15
CA VAL A 198 22.22 -46.97 -66.74
C VAL A 198 20.80 -47.37 -66.31
N THR A 199 19.80 -47.21 -67.17
CA THR A 199 18.42 -47.65 -66.90
C THR A 199 18.35 -49.17 -66.70
N VAL A 200 18.93 -49.96 -67.61
CA VAL A 200 18.99 -51.43 -67.44
C VAL A 200 19.78 -51.79 -66.17
N LEU A 201 20.82 -51.02 -65.84
CA LEU A 201 21.63 -51.29 -64.66
C LEU A 201 20.89 -50.99 -63.34
N LEU A 202 20.09 -49.92 -63.29
CA LEU A 202 19.16 -49.64 -62.17
C LEU A 202 18.09 -50.72 -62.04
N HIS A 203 17.47 -51.12 -63.16
CA HIS A 203 16.48 -52.19 -63.22
C HIS A 203 17.02 -53.50 -62.64
N GLU A 204 18.15 -53.98 -63.18
CA GLU A 204 18.77 -55.22 -62.71
C GLU A 204 19.21 -55.09 -61.24
N MET A 205 19.88 -54.01 -60.85
CA MET A 205 20.28 -53.80 -59.45
C MET A 205 19.07 -53.84 -58.50
N THR A 206 17.90 -53.33 -58.90
CA THR A 206 16.66 -53.40 -58.10
C THR A 206 16.17 -54.83 -57.85
N HIS A 207 16.35 -55.78 -58.79
CA HIS A 207 16.19 -57.21 -58.48
C HIS A 207 17.17 -57.68 -57.40
N GLY A 208 18.41 -57.16 -57.43
CA GLY A 208 19.42 -57.36 -56.38
C GLY A 208 19.00 -56.87 -54.99
N PHE A 209 18.34 -55.72 -54.92
CA PHE A 209 17.80 -55.17 -53.67
C PHE A 209 16.58 -55.94 -53.14
N GLY A 210 15.94 -56.81 -53.94
CA GLY A 210 14.88 -57.71 -53.49
C GLY A 210 13.60 -57.73 -54.31
N PHE A 211 13.57 -57.06 -55.47
CA PHE A 211 12.43 -57.09 -56.40
C PHE A 211 12.36 -58.44 -57.14
N ALA A 212 12.23 -59.56 -56.42
CA ALA A 212 12.22 -60.90 -57.02
C ALA A 212 11.49 -61.93 -56.13
N SER A 213 10.60 -62.71 -56.75
CA SER A 213 9.94 -63.85 -56.10
C SER A 213 10.82 -65.11 -56.15
N LEU A 214 10.94 -65.83 -55.03
CA LEU A 214 11.59 -67.14 -54.98
C LEU A 214 10.63 -68.32 -55.28
N VAL A 215 9.34 -68.04 -55.50
CA VAL A 215 8.33 -69.04 -55.87
C VAL A 215 8.56 -69.54 -57.31
N ASN A 216 8.45 -70.84 -57.53
CA ASN A 216 8.47 -71.40 -58.88
C ASN A 216 7.20 -70.95 -59.63
N LYS A 217 7.36 -70.00 -60.53
CA LYS A 217 6.27 -69.31 -61.25
C LYS A 217 5.37 -70.26 -62.07
N SER A 218 5.89 -71.42 -62.49
CA SER A 218 5.15 -72.42 -63.29
C SER A 218 4.43 -73.49 -62.47
N THR A 219 4.86 -73.75 -61.23
CA THR A 219 4.22 -74.74 -60.34
C THR A 219 3.61 -74.14 -59.08
N GLY A 220 3.88 -72.86 -58.81
CA GLY A 220 3.52 -72.10 -57.61
C GLY A 220 4.19 -72.58 -56.32
N ALA A 221 5.14 -73.52 -56.40
CA ALA A 221 5.81 -74.07 -55.22
C ALA A 221 6.85 -73.10 -54.65
N LYS A 222 6.85 -72.90 -53.33
CA LYS A 222 7.88 -72.12 -52.62
C LYS A 222 9.27 -72.77 -52.79
N ALA A 223 10.33 -71.96 -52.78
CA ALA A 223 11.72 -72.46 -52.75
C ALA A 223 12.01 -73.38 -51.54
N ASN A 224 11.30 -73.15 -50.42
CA ASN A 224 11.30 -74.02 -49.24
C ASN A 224 9.86 -74.09 -48.69
N ALA A 225 9.33 -75.28 -48.44
CA ALA A 225 7.96 -75.43 -47.93
C ALA A 225 7.74 -74.83 -46.53
N SER A 226 8.82 -74.65 -45.75
CA SER A 226 8.78 -74.10 -44.40
C SER A 226 9.16 -72.62 -44.31
N PHE A 227 9.56 -71.98 -45.41
CA PHE A 227 9.95 -70.56 -45.44
C PHE A 227 9.26 -69.82 -46.58
N ASP A 228 8.77 -68.63 -46.28
CA ASP A 228 8.29 -67.66 -47.27
C ASP A 228 9.46 -66.85 -47.84
N ASP A 229 9.25 -66.09 -48.90
CA ASP A 229 10.15 -65.03 -49.34
C ASP A 229 9.47 -63.67 -49.21
N ILE A 230 10.20 -62.67 -48.71
CA ILE A 230 9.62 -61.39 -48.29
C ILE A 230 8.89 -60.65 -49.43
N TYR A 231 9.41 -60.73 -50.65
CA TYR A 231 8.75 -60.14 -51.82
C TYR A 231 7.38 -60.75 -52.07
N SER A 232 7.30 -62.09 -52.10
CA SER A 232 6.05 -62.79 -52.41
C SER A 232 5.01 -62.76 -51.28
N VAL A 233 5.35 -62.23 -50.09
CA VAL A 233 4.35 -61.93 -49.05
C VAL A 233 3.33 -60.90 -49.55
N TYR A 234 3.76 -59.94 -50.37
CA TYR A 234 2.94 -58.85 -50.89
C TYR A 234 2.34 -59.12 -52.27
N LEU A 235 2.63 -60.28 -52.89
CA LEU A 235 1.90 -60.73 -54.07
C LEU A 235 0.51 -61.20 -53.66
N PHE A 236 -0.54 -60.66 -54.28
CA PHE A 236 -1.93 -60.94 -53.96
C PHE A 236 -2.66 -61.54 -55.17
N ASP A 237 -3.33 -62.67 -54.95
CA ASP A 237 -4.16 -63.34 -55.95
C ASP A 237 -5.61 -62.86 -55.84
N ASP A 238 -6.04 -62.05 -56.81
CA ASP A 238 -7.38 -61.47 -56.83
C ASP A 238 -8.49 -62.50 -57.09
N VAL A 239 -8.13 -63.72 -57.53
CA VAL A 239 -9.09 -64.82 -57.73
C VAL A 239 -9.48 -65.47 -56.40
N THR A 240 -8.51 -65.67 -55.51
CA THR A 240 -8.74 -66.29 -54.20
C THR A 240 -8.97 -65.25 -53.09
N GLY A 241 -8.59 -63.99 -53.33
CA GLY A 241 -8.65 -62.89 -52.37
C GLY A 241 -7.60 -63.05 -51.26
N ARG A 242 -6.39 -63.52 -51.59
CA ARG A 242 -5.34 -63.85 -50.62
C ARG A 242 -3.95 -63.46 -51.09
N SER A 243 -3.10 -63.11 -50.11
CA SER A 243 -1.64 -63.12 -50.31
C SER A 243 -1.17 -64.51 -50.75
N TRP A 244 -0.16 -64.53 -51.61
CA TRP A 244 0.58 -65.72 -52.01
C TRP A 244 1.16 -66.49 -50.82
N MET A 245 1.40 -65.86 -49.68
CA MET A 245 1.93 -66.51 -48.48
C MET A 245 0.87 -66.82 -47.41
N ASP A 246 -0.42 -66.66 -47.71
CA ASP A 246 -1.50 -67.21 -46.88
C ASP A 246 -1.37 -68.75 -46.78
N PRO A 247 -1.49 -69.36 -45.58
CA PRO A 247 -1.42 -70.82 -45.40
C PRO A 247 -2.46 -71.62 -46.21
N SER A 248 -3.53 -70.96 -46.66
CA SER A 248 -4.63 -71.51 -47.45
C SER A 248 -4.45 -71.33 -48.96
N GLN A 249 -3.42 -70.60 -49.41
CA GLN A 249 -3.12 -70.38 -50.82
C GLN A 249 -2.24 -71.51 -51.35
N SER A 250 -2.79 -72.38 -52.21
CA SER A 250 -2.07 -73.55 -52.70
C SER A 250 -1.04 -73.19 -53.78
N ASP A 251 -0.10 -74.11 -54.02
CA ASP A 251 0.82 -74.04 -55.15
C ASP A 251 0.07 -73.91 -56.49
N ALA A 252 -1.06 -74.60 -56.65
CA ALA A 252 -1.87 -74.54 -57.87
C ALA A 252 -2.52 -73.16 -58.07
N ASP A 253 -2.96 -72.51 -56.99
CA ASP A 253 -3.58 -71.16 -57.05
C ASP A 253 -2.52 -70.11 -57.41
N ARG A 254 -1.32 -70.18 -56.81
CA ARG A 254 -0.17 -69.34 -57.18
C ARG A 254 0.22 -69.51 -58.65
N ALA A 255 0.30 -70.75 -59.14
CA ALA A 255 0.61 -71.03 -60.54
C ALA A 255 -0.46 -70.46 -61.50
N ALA A 256 -1.74 -70.48 -61.11
CA ALA A 256 -2.82 -69.88 -61.89
C ALA A 256 -2.79 -68.34 -61.86
N SER A 257 -2.48 -67.76 -60.70
CA SER A 257 -2.32 -66.31 -60.50
C SER A 257 -1.14 -65.75 -61.31
N ALA A 258 -0.02 -66.48 -61.36
CA ALA A 258 1.20 -66.14 -62.10
C ALA A 258 1.04 -66.03 -63.64
N ILE A 259 -0.07 -66.55 -64.19
CA ILE A 259 -0.43 -66.46 -65.62
C ILE A 259 -1.81 -65.81 -65.84
N SER A 260 -2.28 -65.03 -64.86
CA SER A 260 -3.66 -64.51 -64.83
C SER A 260 -3.92 -63.31 -65.76
N GLY A 261 -2.86 -62.71 -66.32
CA GLY A 261 -2.88 -61.41 -66.98
C GLY A 261 -2.90 -60.29 -65.95
N ASN A 262 -4.10 -59.95 -65.47
CA ASN A 262 -4.39 -58.76 -64.69
C ASN A 262 -4.92 -59.02 -63.27
N ARG A 263 -4.74 -60.23 -62.72
CA ARG A 263 -5.29 -60.63 -61.40
C ARG A 263 -4.22 -61.07 -60.39
N LEU A 264 -2.97 -60.74 -60.69
CA LEU A 264 -1.88 -60.72 -59.71
C LEU A 264 -1.62 -59.25 -59.36
N LEU A 265 -1.70 -58.93 -58.08
CA LEU A 265 -1.66 -57.56 -57.57
C LEU A 265 -0.55 -57.42 -56.52
N TRP A 266 -0.13 -56.19 -56.24
CA TRP A 266 0.76 -55.86 -55.13
C TRP A 266 -0.03 -55.30 -53.95
N ASP A 267 0.08 -55.93 -52.78
CA ASP A 267 -0.64 -55.61 -51.53
C ASP A 267 0.27 -54.93 -50.50
N GLY A 268 1.25 -54.16 -50.98
CA GLY A 268 2.11 -53.31 -50.15
C GLY A 268 1.55 -51.90 -50.00
N THR A 269 1.58 -51.35 -48.79
CA THR A 269 0.95 -50.06 -48.46
C THR A 269 1.67 -48.90 -49.12
N ASN A 270 3.00 -48.92 -49.20
CA ASN A 270 3.80 -47.80 -49.69
C ASN A 270 3.63 -47.64 -51.21
N VAL A 271 3.70 -48.73 -51.99
CA VAL A 271 3.42 -48.69 -53.43
C VAL A 271 2.04 -48.13 -53.71
N ASN A 272 1.00 -48.68 -53.07
CA ASN A 272 -0.38 -48.28 -53.38
C ASN A 272 -0.72 -46.87 -52.88
N THR A 273 -0.09 -46.39 -51.81
CA THR A 273 -0.25 -44.99 -51.36
C THR A 273 0.38 -44.02 -52.35
N ASN A 274 1.60 -44.31 -52.84
CA ASN A 274 2.30 -43.45 -53.80
C ASN A 274 1.79 -43.62 -55.25
N ALA A 275 0.92 -44.60 -55.51
CA ALA A 275 0.20 -44.75 -56.77
C ALA A 275 -1.06 -43.85 -56.88
N VAL A 276 -1.61 -43.36 -55.77
CA VAL A 276 -2.75 -42.44 -55.77
C VAL A 276 -2.38 -41.16 -56.51
N ALA A 277 -3.23 -40.73 -57.45
CA ALA A 277 -3.01 -39.60 -58.37
C ALA A 277 -1.79 -39.69 -59.32
N TYR A 278 -0.83 -40.59 -59.07
CA TYR A 278 0.30 -40.88 -59.95
C TYR A 278 -0.08 -41.87 -61.08
N THR A 279 -0.75 -42.97 -60.73
CA THR A 279 -1.07 -44.05 -61.67
C THR A 279 -2.41 -43.82 -62.36
N SER A 280 -2.43 -43.98 -63.68
CA SER A 280 -3.62 -43.76 -64.53
C SER A 280 -4.23 -45.04 -65.12
N THR A 281 -3.45 -46.12 -65.28
CA THR A 281 -3.90 -47.45 -65.73
C THR A 281 -3.07 -48.55 -65.05
N GLY A 282 -3.45 -49.82 -65.19
CA GLY A 282 -2.65 -50.95 -64.68
C GLY A 282 -2.86 -51.29 -63.20
N PHE A 283 -4.06 -51.05 -62.68
CA PHE A 283 -4.44 -51.36 -61.30
C PHE A 283 -5.78 -52.10 -61.24
N ALA A 284 -6.11 -52.68 -60.09
CA ALA A 284 -7.43 -53.23 -59.81
C ALA A 284 -8.28 -52.19 -59.08
N ASP A 285 -9.11 -51.48 -59.85
CA ASP A 285 -10.13 -50.55 -59.38
C ASP A 285 -11.17 -51.28 -58.49
N LYS A 286 -11.13 -51.01 -57.18
CA LYS A 286 -11.98 -51.65 -56.16
C LYS A 286 -13.23 -50.84 -55.83
N ASP A 287 -13.21 -49.52 -56.04
CA ASP A 287 -14.35 -48.63 -55.73
C ASP A 287 -15.23 -48.30 -56.96
N GLY A 288 -14.72 -48.53 -58.17
CA GLY A 288 -15.36 -48.27 -59.46
C GLY A 288 -15.21 -46.84 -59.97
N SER A 289 -14.25 -46.07 -59.43
CA SER A 289 -14.04 -44.65 -59.78
C SER A 289 -13.38 -44.44 -61.14
N GLY A 290 -12.64 -45.42 -61.65
CA GLY A 290 -11.85 -45.29 -62.89
C GLY A 290 -10.56 -44.48 -62.73
N THR A 291 -10.12 -44.22 -61.50
CA THR A 291 -8.87 -43.52 -61.12
C THR A 291 -8.23 -44.26 -59.95
N PHE A 292 -6.91 -44.26 -59.80
CA PHE A 292 -6.28 -44.95 -58.66
C PHE A 292 -6.62 -44.24 -57.34
N THR A 293 -7.40 -44.88 -56.46
CA THR A 293 -7.79 -44.35 -55.14
C THR A 293 -7.29 -45.22 -53.98
N SER A 294 -7.51 -44.75 -52.75
CA SER A 294 -7.11 -45.49 -51.54
C SER A 294 -7.95 -46.77 -51.37
N GLY A 295 -7.29 -47.92 -51.53
CA GLY A 295 -7.91 -49.24 -51.53
C GLY A 295 -7.71 -50.03 -52.83
N ASP A 296 -7.28 -49.36 -53.90
CA ASP A 296 -6.84 -50.00 -55.14
C ASP A 296 -5.45 -50.63 -55.00
N LEU A 297 -5.17 -51.62 -55.86
CA LEU A 297 -3.90 -52.35 -55.87
C LEU A 297 -3.26 -52.35 -57.27
N ILE A 298 -1.97 -52.06 -57.37
CA ILE A 298 -1.17 -52.12 -58.62
C ILE A 298 -1.11 -53.54 -59.19
N GLN A 299 -1.19 -53.69 -60.51
CA GLN A 299 -1.03 -54.97 -61.22
C GLN A 299 0.44 -55.37 -61.39
N MET A 300 0.73 -56.64 -61.14
CA MET A 300 2.04 -57.25 -61.33
C MET A 300 2.03 -58.16 -62.56
N TYR A 301 3.11 -58.13 -63.34
CA TYR A 301 3.17 -58.75 -64.66
C TYR A 301 2.96 -60.28 -64.62
N ALA A 302 1.80 -60.76 -65.04
CA ALA A 302 1.42 -62.18 -64.97
C ALA A 302 1.08 -62.78 -66.36
N PRO A 303 2.01 -62.81 -67.32
CA PRO A 303 1.76 -63.23 -68.70
C PRO A 303 1.41 -64.72 -68.80
N ASN A 304 0.71 -65.08 -69.89
CA ASN A 304 0.36 -66.46 -70.20
C ASN A 304 0.93 -66.85 -71.59
N PRO A 305 1.90 -67.78 -71.67
CA PRO A 305 2.49 -68.57 -70.60
C PRO A 305 3.48 -67.78 -69.72
N VAL A 306 3.96 -68.40 -68.65
CA VAL A 306 5.06 -67.88 -67.80
C VAL A 306 6.29 -67.53 -68.65
N GLU A 307 6.81 -66.32 -68.44
CA GLU A 307 8.05 -65.83 -69.03
C GLU A 307 9.18 -65.90 -67.98
N GLY A 308 10.25 -66.61 -68.33
CA GLY A 308 11.40 -66.82 -67.44
C GLY A 308 12.16 -65.51 -67.19
N GLY A 309 12.46 -65.22 -65.91
CA GLY A 309 12.91 -63.90 -65.48
C GLY A 309 11.71 -63.00 -65.17
N SER A 310 10.89 -62.71 -66.19
CA SER A 310 9.92 -61.61 -66.16
C SER A 310 8.66 -61.81 -65.32
N SER A 311 7.94 -62.95 -65.39
CA SER A 311 6.65 -63.09 -64.69
C SER A 311 6.75 -62.80 -63.19
N VAL A 312 5.73 -62.18 -62.60
CA VAL A 312 5.52 -61.89 -61.17
C VAL A 312 6.61 -61.08 -60.45
N SER A 313 7.67 -60.66 -61.15
CA SER A 313 8.80 -59.90 -60.60
C SER A 313 8.97 -58.55 -61.30
N HIS A 314 7.88 -58.03 -61.88
CA HIS A 314 7.79 -56.76 -62.58
C HIS A 314 6.39 -56.17 -62.37
N PHE A 315 6.26 -54.85 -62.49
CA PHE A 315 4.97 -54.19 -62.71
C PHE A 315 4.42 -54.58 -64.08
N ASP A 316 3.10 -54.63 -64.23
CA ASP A 316 2.50 -54.94 -65.53
C ASP A 316 2.73 -53.78 -66.53
N THR A 317 2.95 -54.11 -67.80
CA THR A 317 3.10 -53.14 -68.91
C THR A 317 1.87 -52.25 -69.17
N ALA A 318 0.76 -52.49 -68.47
CA ALA A 318 -0.41 -51.62 -68.45
C ALA A 318 -0.35 -50.52 -67.36
N VAL A 319 0.62 -50.57 -66.44
CA VAL A 319 0.89 -49.47 -65.48
C VAL A 319 1.32 -48.24 -66.25
N SER A 320 0.75 -47.07 -65.92
CA SER A 320 1.04 -45.81 -66.61
C SER A 320 1.10 -44.66 -65.60
N PRO A 321 2.19 -43.89 -65.53
CA PRO A 321 3.34 -43.89 -66.45
C PRO A 321 4.19 -45.18 -66.40
N ASN A 322 5.02 -45.39 -67.43
CA ASN A 322 5.86 -46.58 -67.54
C ASN A 322 6.88 -46.64 -66.39
N GLU A 323 7.07 -47.84 -65.82
CA GLU A 323 7.89 -48.04 -64.63
C GLU A 323 9.28 -48.61 -64.94
N LEU A 324 10.27 -48.32 -64.08
CA LEU A 324 11.62 -48.88 -64.20
C LEU A 324 11.61 -50.42 -64.20
N MET A 325 10.72 -51.01 -63.40
CA MET A 325 10.60 -52.47 -63.22
C MET A 325 9.51 -53.07 -64.10
N GLU A 326 9.49 -52.69 -65.37
CA GLU A 326 8.74 -53.38 -66.44
C GLU A 326 9.52 -54.57 -67.03
N PRO A 327 8.84 -55.63 -67.51
CA PRO A 327 9.48 -56.87 -67.96
C PRO A 327 10.32 -56.75 -69.24
N GLN A 328 10.30 -55.59 -69.89
CA GLN A 328 11.03 -55.26 -71.10
C GLN A 328 11.50 -53.79 -71.03
N TYR A 329 12.64 -53.48 -71.66
CA TYR A 329 13.11 -52.11 -71.76
C TYR A 329 12.18 -51.29 -72.67
N THR A 330 11.33 -50.45 -72.08
CA THR A 330 10.37 -49.59 -72.79
C THR A 330 10.91 -48.19 -73.00
N GLU A 331 11.23 -47.46 -71.93
CA GLU A 331 11.74 -46.09 -71.99
C GLU A 331 12.94 -45.86 -71.04
N GLY A 332 13.84 -44.95 -71.42
CA GLY A 332 15.07 -44.66 -70.67
C GLY A 332 14.84 -43.77 -69.47
N THR A 333 14.43 -44.35 -68.33
CA THR A 333 14.30 -43.64 -67.05
C THR A 333 15.56 -43.76 -66.18
N LEU A 334 15.80 -42.77 -65.32
CA LEU A 334 16.84 -42.77 -64.27
C LEU A 334 16.24 -42.56 -62.87
N SER A 335 14.94 -42.82 -62.71
CA SER A 335 14.24 -42.85 -61.43
C SER A 335 13.91 -44.30 -61.05
N LEU A 336 13.85 -44.60 -59.76
CA LEU A 336 13.34 -45.88 -59.26
C LEU A 336 11.81 -45.99 -59.34
N GLY A 337 11.09 -44.88 -59.51
CA GLY A 337 9.61 -44.87 -59.64
C GLY A 337 8.91 -45.56 -58.47
N LEU A 338 7.84 -46.31 -58.77
CA LEU A 338 7.13 -47.13 -57.79
C LEU A 338 7.99 -48.26 -57.21
N ALA A 339 9.09 -48.65 -57.88
CA ALA A 339 9.97 -49.71 -57.37
C ALA A 339 10.69 -49.32 -56.08
N LYS A 340 10.94 -48.02 -55.85
CA LYS A 340 11.44 -47.49 -54.57
C LYS A 340 10.50 -47.86 -53.42
N PHE A 341 9.21 -47.59 -53.59
CA PHE A 341 8.20 -47.87 -52.57
C PHE A 341 7.94 -49.38 -52.43
N LEU A 342 8.19 -50.16 -53.48
CA LEU A 342 8.17 -51.62 -53.39
C LEU A 342 9.33 -52.15 -52.54
N LEU A 343 10.54 -51.59 -52.71
CA LEU A 343 11.67 -51.89 -51.83
C LEU A 343 11.36 -51.49 -50.38
N GLN A 344 10.62 -50.39 -50.17
CA GLN A 344 10.13 -49.99 -48.85
C GLN A 344 9.14 -51.01 -48.24
N ASP A 345 8.18 -51.50 -49.03
CA ASP A 345 7.20 -52.50 -48.59
C ASP A 345 7.86 -53.81 -48.12
N ILE A 346 8.93 -54.28 -48.80
CA ILE A 346 9.67 -55.47 -48.36
C ILE A 346 10.59 -55.20 -47.15
N GLY A 347 10.82 -53.94 -46.77
CA GLY A 347 11.48 -53.56 -45.52
C GLY A 347 12.73 -52.68 -45.64
N TRP A 348 13.08 -52.16 -46.81
CA TRP A 348 14.09 -51.10 -46.89
C TRP A 348 13.55 -49.80 -46.28
N SER A 349 14.41 -49.00 -45.66
CA SER A 349 14.10 -47.60 -45.42
C SER A 349 14.42 -46.79 -46.68
N VAL A 350 13.68 -45.71 -46.95
CA VAL A 350 13.85 -44.89 -48.17
C VAL A 350 13.77 -43.41 -47.85
N SER A 351 14.59 -42.61 -48.52
CA SER A 351 14.62 -41.16 -48.37
C SER A 351 13.52 -40.53 -49.23
N ILE A 352 12.56 -39.84 -48.61
CA ILE A 352 11.52 -39.08 -49.32
C ILE A 352 12.02 -37.67 -49.64
N ASN A 353 11.95 -37.29 -50.92
CA ASN A 353 12.17 -35.92 -51.36
C ASN A 353 10.81 -35.21 -51.35
N ASN A 354 10.58 -34.37 -50.34
CA ASN A 354 9.41 -33.50 -50.24
C ASN A 354 9.85 -32.04 -50.34
N THR A 355 9.21 -31.24 -51.21
CA THR A 355 9.47 -29.80 -51.35
C THR A 355 8.54 -29.02 -50.43
N ALA A 356 9.09 -28.38 -49.39
CA ALA A 356 8.27 -27.59 -48.48
C ALA A 356 7.44 -26.50 -49.22
N PRO A 357 6.19 -26.27 -48.77
CA PRO A 357 5.28 -25.34 -49.42
C PRO A 357 5.76 -23.89 -49.35
N THR A 358 5.12 -23.04 -50.15
CA THR A 358 5.30 -21.58 -50.12
C THR A 358 4.05 -20.91 -49.59
N ILE A 359 4.19 -19.71 -49.02
CA ILE A 359 3.07 -18.88 -48.56
C ILE A 359 3.36 -17.39 -48.81
N THR A 360 2.33 -16.62 -49.12
CA THR A 360 2.34 -15.16 -49.21
C THR A 360 1.06 -14.65 -48.57
N ALA A 361 1.17 -14.18 -47.33
CA ALA A 361 0.04 -13.71 -46.55
C ALA A 361 -0.41 -12.30 -47.00
N VAL A 362 -1.66 -11.94 -46.73
CA VAL A 362 -2.26 -10.70 -47.25
C VAL A 362 -2.72 -9.82 -46.10
N ASP A 363 -2.22 -8.58 -46.06
CA ASP A 363 -2.60 -7.55 -45.09
C ASP A 363 -4.12 -7.35 -45.03
N GLN A 364 -4.63 -7.17 -43.81
CA GLN A 364 -6.05 -7.04 -43.51
C GLN A 364 -6.34 -5.68 -42.86
N THR A 365 -7.59 -5.26 -42.88
CA THR A 365 -8.03 -4.05 -42.18
C THR A 365 -9.42 -4.26 -41.60
N THR A 366 -9.61 -3.85 -40.36
CA THR A 366 -10.91 -3.75 -39.69
C THR A 366 -10.98 -2.45 -38.88
N ASN A 367 -12.14 -2.18 -38.30
CA ASN A 367 -12.28 -1.20 -37.24
C ASN A 367 -12.14 -1.92 -35.89
N GLU A 368 -11.83 -1.19 -34.82
CA GLU A 368 -11.94 -1.78 -33.49
C GLU A 368 -13.37 -2.24 -33.18
N ASP A 369 -13.50 -3.13 -32.20
CA ASP A 369 -14.74 -3.86 -31.84
C ASP A 369 -15.37 -4.72 -32.97
N VAL A 370 -14.82 -4.69 -34.19
CA VAL A 370 -15.32 -5.44 -35.34
C VAL A 370 -14.39 -6.61 -35.66
N ALA A 371 -14.85 -7.82 -35.34
CA ALA A 371 -14.16 -9.06 -35.72
C ALA A 371 -14.26 -9.34 -37.22
N ILE A 372 -13.14 -9.72 -37.84
CA ILE A 372 -13.12 -10.38 -39.14
C ILE A 372 -13.43 -11.86 -38.91
N THR A 373 -14.42 -12.41 -39.62
CA THR A 373 -14.85 -13.82 -39.48
C THR A 373 -14.84 -14.51 -40.85
N GLY A 374 -14.28 -15.72 -40.91
CA GLY A 374 -14.23 -16.51 -42.14
C GLY A 374 -13.31 -15.93 -43.22
N LEU A 375 -12.18 -15.35 -42.83
CA LEU A 375 -11.14 -14.90 -43.77
C LEU A 375 -10.47 -16.12 -44.41
N ASP A 376 -10.70 -16.31 -45.70
CA ASP A 376 -10.15 -17.41 -46.50
C ASP A 376 -8.66 -17.21 -46.81
N ALA A 377 -7.82 -18.06 -46.22
CA ALA A 377 -6.37 -18.12 -46.47
C ALA A 377 -5.97 -19.24 -47.45
N SER A 378 -6.92 -20.02 -48.00
CA SER A 378 -6.60 -21.17 -48.86
C SER A 378 -5.79 -20.80 -50.11
N GLY A 379 -5.96 -19.58 -50.62
CA GLY A 379 -5.23 -19.02 -51.75
C GLY A 379 -3.90 -18.32 -51.40
N TRP A 380 -3.43 -18.36 -50.15
CA TRP A 380 -2.18 -17.73 -49.74
C TRP A 380 -0.97 -18.66 -49.90
N GLY A 381 -1.18 -19.98 -49.88
CA GLY A 381 -0.14 -20.99 -50.04
C GLY A 381 -0.12 -21.66 -51.42
N SER A 382 1.04 -22.20 -51.79
CA SER A 382 1.15 -23.10 -52.95
C SER A 382 2.27 -24.12 -52.77
N ASP A 383 2.04 -25.32 -53.30
CA ASP A 383 2.96 -26.44 -53.25
C ASP A 383 3.39 -26.88 -54.65
N VAL A 384 4.62 -27.38 -54.79
CA VAL A 384 5.20 -27.80 -56.09
C VAL A 384 4.92 -29.26 -56.39
N ASP A 385 4.88 -30.10 -55.36
CA ASP A 385 4.63 -31.54 -55.46
C ASP A 385 3.11 -31.83 -55.48
N GLY A 386 2.30 -30.86 -55.03
CA GLY A 386 0.83 -30.86 -55.16
C GLY A 386 0.10 -31.28 -53.89
N ASP A 387 0.81 -31.29 -52.76
CA ASP A 387 0.30 -31.77 -51.48
C ASP A 387 -0.80 -30.89 -50.88
N THR A 388 -1.60 -31.49 -49.98
CA THR A 388 -2.75 -30.81 -49.35
C THR A 388 -2.30 -29.90 -48.22
N LEU A 389 -2.51 -28.59 -48.40
CA LEU A 389 -2.06 -27.56 -47.46
C LEU A 389 -3.02 -27.37 -46.28
N THR A 390 -2.47 -27.43 -45.07
CA THR A 390 -3.17 -27.09 -43.81
C THR A 390 -2.54 -25.84 -43.20
N TYR A 391 -3.34 -24.84 -42.82
CA TYR A 391 -2.86 -23.60 -42.22
C TYR A 391 -3.06 -23.59 -40.70
N SER A 392 -2.22 -22.81 -40.00
CA SER A 392 -2.27 -22.62 -38.55
C SER A 392 -1.75 -21.23 -38.18
N ILE A 393 -2.23 -20.67 -37.06
CA ILE A 393 -1.75 -19.39 -36.54
C ILE A 393 -0.68 -19.66 -35.48
N THR A 394 0.54 -19.17 -35.71
CA THR A 394 1.72 -19.47 -34.89
C THR A 394 2.10 -18.31 -33.98
N SER A 395 1.68 -17.09 -34.33
CA SER A 395 1.80 -15.91 -33.48
C SER A 395 0.62 -14.96 -33.74
N CYS A 396 0.06 -14.42 -32.66
CA CYS A 396 -1.03 -13.46 -32.68
C CYS A 396 -0.65 -12.27 -31.77
N PRO A 397 -1.00 -11.02 -32.14
CA PRO A 397 -0.85 -9.84 -31.27
C PRO A 397 -1.61 -10.03 -29.94
N SER A 398 -1.09 -9.51 -28.83
CA SER A 398 -1.71 -9.71 -27.50
C SER A 398 -3.11 -9.10 -27.35
N ASN A 399 -3.43 -8.10 -28.18
CA ASN A 399 -4.71 -7.38 -28.18
C ASN A 399 -5.59 -7.80 -29.37
N VAL A 400 -5.33 -8.98 -29.93
CA VAL A 400 -6.17 -9.63 -30.95
C VAL A 400 -6.33 -11.09 -30.52
N THR A 401 -7.55 -11.62 -30.62
CA THR A 401 -7.78 -13.07 -30.58
C THR A 401 -7.77 -13.58 -32.01
N CYS A 402 -6.84 -14.49 -32.32
CA CYS A 402 -6.73 -15.11 -33.64
C CYS A 402 -7.08 -16.60 -33.53
N ASP A 403 -8.11 -17.03 -34.24
CA ASP A 403 -8.54 -18.42 -34.37
C ASP A 403 -8.52 -18.86 -35.84
N ILE A 404 -8.46 -20.17 -36.06
CA ILE A 404 -8.69 -20.80 -37.37
C ILE A 404 -9.66 -21.96 -37.20
N ASN A 405 -10.52 -22.19 -38.19
CA ASN A 405 -11.53 -23.24 -38.17
C ASN A 405 -10.95 -24.66 -38.37
N ASP A 406 -11.77 -25.68 -38.11
CA ASP A 406 -11.38 -27.10 -38.17
C ASP A 406 -10.95 -27.59 -39.57
N ASP A 407 -11.37 -26.92 -40.65
CA ASP A 407 -10.90 -27.21 -42.02
C ASP A 407 -9.55 -26.52 -42.37
N GLY A 408 -9.03 -25.68 -41.47
CA GLY A 408 -7.72 -25.07 -41.60
C GLY A 408 -7.62 -23.97 -42.65
N THR A 409 -8.72 -23.36 -43.11
CA THR A 409 -8.69 -22.33 -44.17
C THR A 409 -9.32 -20.99 -43.77
N GLY A 410 -10.25 -20.97 -42.82
CA GLY A 410 -11.01 -19.79 -42.41
C GLY A 410 -10.52 -19.18 -41.09
N LEU A 411 -9.82 -18.05 -41.17
CA LEU A 411 -9.35 -17.30 -40.00
C LEU A 411 -10.47 -16.46 -39.38
N THR A 412 -10.42 -16.29 -38.06
CA THR A 412 -11.19 -15.31 -37.31
C THR A 412 -10.22 -14.43 -36.52
N LEU A 413 -10.32 -13.11 -36.71
CA LEU A 413 -9.45 -12.11 -36.09
C LEU A 413 -10.33 -11.11 -35.34
N THR A 414 -10.28 -11.14 -34.01
CA THR A 414 -11.10 -10.31 -33.13
C THR A 414 -10.21 -9.34 -32.37
N PRO A 415 -10.19 -8.04 -32.69
CA PRO A 415 -9.60 -7.02 -31.84
C PRO A 415 -10.10 -7.15 -30.40
N ALA A 416 -9.23 -6.86 -29.43
CA ALA A 416 -9.69 -6.55 -28.09
C ALA A 416 -10.62 -5.33 -28.13
N GLN A 417 -11.55 -5.27 -27.17
CA GLN A 417 -12.44 -4.12 -27.05
C GLN A 417 -11.62 -2.83 -26.88
N ASN A 418 -12.00 -1.76 -27.59
CA ASN A 418 -11.37 -0.44 -27.49
C ASN A 418 -9.85 -0.48 -27.78
N TYR A 419 -9.45 -1.23 -28.82
CA TYR A 419 -8.06 -1.33 -29.27
C TYR A 419 -7.89 -1.05 -30.76
N TYR A 420 -7.28 0.10 -31.06
CA TYR A 420 -6.81 0.48 -32.39
C TYR A 420 -5.28 0.45 -32.51
N ALA A 421 -4.78 0.06 -33.67
CA ALA A 421 -3.36 0.17 -34.03
C ALA A 421 -3.15 -0.01 -35.54
N ASN A 422 -2.22 0.76 -36.11
CA ASN A 422 -1.85 0.64 -37.52
C ASN A 422 -1.01 -0.61 -37.83
N THR A 423 -0.35 -1.21 -36.83
CA THR A 423 0.50 -2.39 -37.01
C THR A 423 0.21 -3.49 -36.00
N ASN A 424 -0.30 -4.62 -36.48
CA ASN A 424 -0.52 -5.85 -35.73
C ASN A 424 -0.05 -7.05 -36.56
N SER A 425 1.16 -7.56 -36.32
CA SER A 425 1.68 -8.70 -37.07
C SER A 425 1.05 -10.01 -36.60
N VAL A 426 0.33 -10.68 -37.49
CA VAL A 426 -0.10 -12.07 -37.34
C VAL A 426 0.87 -12.96 -38.13
N THR A 427 1.28 -14.10 -37.56
CA THR A 427 2.11 -15.09 -38.26
C THR A 427 1.30 -16.33 -38.53
N ILE A 428 1.14 -16.64 -39.82
CA ILE A 428 0.46 -17.83 -40.32
C ILE A 428 1.51 -18.82 -40.85
N THR A 429 1.32 -20.10 -40.54
CA THR A 429 2.17 -21.20 -41.02
C THR A 429 1.32 -22.20 -41.79
N VAL A 430 1.83 -22.64 -42.93
CA VAL A 430 1.23 -23.69 -43.76
C VAL A 430 2.12 -24.95 -43.73
N THR A 431 1.49 -26.12 -43.74
CA THR A 431 2.16 -27.43 -43.77
C THR A 431 1.56 -28.32 -44.85
N ASP A 432 2.40 -29.12 -45.50
CA ASP A 432 2.02 -30.10 -46.55
C ASP A 432 1.52 -31.45 -46.00
N GLY A 433 1.73 -31.73 -44.71
CA GLY A 433 1.47 -33.03 -44.08
C GLY A 433 2.55 -34.10 -44.32
N GLN A 434 3.46 -33.86 -45.26
CA GLN A 434 4.56 -34.72 -45.69
C GLN A 434 5.92 -34.31 -45.09
N GLY A 435 5.93 -33.28 -44.24
CA GLY A 435 7.06 -32.88 -43.39
C GLY A 435 7.67 -31.52 -43.70
N GLY A 436 7.17 -30.82 -44.72
CA GLY A 436 7.54 -29.45 -45.04
C GLY A 436 6.57 -28.43 -44.46
N SER A 437 7.08 -27.21 -44.28
CA SER A 437 6.30 -26.08 -43.77
C SER A 437 6.92 -24.76 -44.17
N ALA A 438 6.09 -23.72 -44.26
CA ALA A 438 6.51 -22.35 -44.42
C ALA A 438 5.61 -21.39 -43.65
N SER A 439 6.14 -20.22 -43.30
CA SER A 439 5.42 -19.19 -42.54
C SER A 439 5.58 -17.84 -43.22
N ASP A 440 4.56 -17.00 -43.11
CA ASP A 440 4.64 -15.60 -43.51
C ASP A 440 3.87 -14.69 -42.52
N ASN A 441 4.13 -13.40 -42.62
CA ASN A 441 3.60 -12.34 -41.79
C ASN A 441 2.57 -11.54 -42.59
N PHE A 442 1.41 -11.25 -42.00
CA PHE A 442 0.57 -10.16 -42.49
C PHE A 442 0.25 -9.17 -41.37
N ASN A 443 -0.02 -7.94 -41.78
CA ASN A 443 -0.44 -6.86 -40.89
C ASN A 443 -1.96 -6.79 -40.81
N LEU A 444 -2.51 -6.72 -39.60
CA LEU A 444 -3.90 -6.32 -39.36
C LEU A 444 -3.93 -4.84 -38.93
N THR A 445 -4.39 -3.96 -39.81
CA THR A 445 -4.69 -2.57 -39.44
C THR A 445 -6.04 -2.53 -38.71
N ILE A 446 -6.07 -1.94 -37.51
CA ILE A 446 -7.30 -1.73 -36.75
C ILE A 446 -7.51 -0.22 -36.61
N ASN A 447 -8.54 0.30 -37.28
CA ASN A 447 -8.84 1.73 -37.29
C ASN A 447 -9.61 2.14 -36.01
N PRO A 448 -9.30 3.30 -35.43
CA PRO A 448 -10.08 3.85 -34.32
C PRO A 448 -11.51 4.20 -34.75
N VAL A 449 -12.45 4.05 -33.83
CA VAL A 449 -13.86 4.46 -33.94
C VAL A 449 -14.25 5.14 -32.63
N ASN A 450 -14.51 6.44 -32.72
CA ASN A 450 -14.78 7.32 -31.58
C ASN A 450 -15.75 6.73 -30.54
N ASP A 451 -15.27 6.60 -29.30
CA ASP A 451 -16.03 6.25 -28.11
C ASP A 451 -16.62 7.48 -27.41
N ASP A 452 -17.51 7.28 -26.42
CA ASP A 452 -17.90 8.36 -25.51
C ASP A 452 -16.83 8.53 -24.40
N PRO A 453 -16.51 9.77 -23.96
CA PRO A 453 -15.67 10.01 -22.78
C PRO A 453 -16.13 9.21 -21.56
N THR A 454 -15.18 8.77 -20.73
CA THR A 454 -15.48 8.00 -19.51
C THR A 454 -15.11 8.77 -18.24
N TRP A 455 -15.91 8.59 -17.19
CA TRP A 455 -15.64 9.16 -15.86
C TRP A 455 -15.38 8.07 -14.82
N SER A 456 -14.31 8.25 -14.06
CA SER A 456 -14.11 7.63 -12.76
C SER A 456 -14.86 8.39 -11.65
N ASN A 457 -15.13 7.71 -10.54
CA ASN A 457 -15.96 8.26 -9.47
C ASN A 457 -15.30 9.43 -8.74
N ILE A 458 -15.88 10.63 -8.85
CA ILE A 458 -15.61 11.75 -7.95
C ILE A 458 -16.37 11.51 -6.64
N SER A 459 -15.66 11.37 -5.52
CA SER A 459 -16.29 11.22 -4.20
C SER A 459 -17.00 12.49 -3.77
N ASP A 460 -18.09 12.35 -3.01
CA ASP A 460 -18.76 13.46 -2.33
C ASP A 460 -17.77 14.28 -1.47
N GLN A 461 -17.99 15.59 -1.42
CA GLN A 461 -17.12 16.56 -0.76
C GLN A 461 -17.84 17.33 0.34
N SER A 462 -17.09 17.97 1.23
CA SER A 462 -17.61 18.96 2.17
C SER A 462 -16.88 20.29 2.01
N ILE A 463 -17.60 21.40 2.18
CA ILE A 463 -17.07 22.76 2.02
C ILE A 463 -17.71 23.72 3.02
N VAL A 464 -16.88 24.55 3.65
CA VAL A 464 -17.36 25.59 4.59
C VAL A 464 -17.88 26.80 3.82
N VAL A 465 -19.00 27.40 4.26
CA VAL A 465 -19.55 28.62 3.66
C VAL A 465 -18.50 29.73 3.54
N GLY A 466 -18.38 30.30 2.34
CA GLY A 466 -17.42 31.34 1.97
C GLY A 466 -16.12 30.81 1.33
N ASN A 467 -15.84 29.51 1.43
CA ASN A 467 -14.65 28.90 0.83
C ASN A 467 -14.91 28.39 -0.60
N THR A 468 -13.82 28.14 -1.32
CA THR A 468 -13.80 27.51 -2.65
C THR A 468 -13.03 26.19 -2.61
N LEU A 469 -13.57 25.16 -3.25
CA LEU A 469 -12.93 23.88 -3.54
C LEU A 469 -12.61 23.81 -5.05
N SER A 470 -11.40 23.39 -5.40
CA SER A 470 -10.96 23.24 -6.79
C SER A 470 -10.71 21.76 -7.12
N ILE A 471 -11.31 21.24 -8.19
CA ILE A 471 -11.17 19.85 -8.66
C ILE A 471 -10.62 19.85 -10.09
N THR A 472 -9.49 19.17 -10.31
CA THR A 472 -8.94 18.94 -11.66
C THR A 472 -9.67 17.79 -12.34
N LEU A 473 -10.48 18.10 -13.35
CA LEU A 473 -11.41 17.16 -13.99
C LEU A 473 -10.71 16.07 -14.82
N THR A 474 -9.57 16.38 -15.44
CA THR A 474 -8.74 15.38 -16.17
C THR A 474 -8.06 14.36 -15.28
N ASN A 475 -8.17 14.46 -13.95
CA ASN A 475 -7.79 13.37 -13.05
C ASN A 475 -8.91 12.31 -12.94
N TYR A 476 -10.10 12.61 -13.46
CA TYR A 476 -11.30 11.80 -13.31
C TYR A 476 -11.95 11.40 -14.63
N ALA A 477 -11.82 12.22 -15.69
CA ALA A 477 -12.27 11.90 -17.03
C ALA A 477 -11.11 11.47 -17.94
N SER A 478 -11.38 10.49 -18.80
CA SER A 478 -10.47 9.97 -19.82
C SER A 478 -11.24 9.56 -21.06
N ASP A 479 -10.57 9.65 -22.21
CA ASP A 479 -11.08 9.19 -23.50
C ASP A 479 -10.26 7.99 -24.00
N VAL A 480 -10.82 7.19 -24.91
CA VAL A 480 -10.18 5.97 -25.44
C VAL A 480 -9.21 6.32 -26.57
N GLU A 481 -9.53 7.36 -27.34
CA GLU A 481 -8.73 7.85 -28.47
C GLU A 481 -7.62 8.83 -27.99
N ASP A 482 -7.49 9.02 -26.68
CA ASP A 482 -6.73 10.11 -26.04
C ASP A 482 -7.18 11.50 -26.54
N ASP A 483 -8.46 11.63 -26.95
CA ASP A 483 -9.01 12.88 -27.47
C ASP A 483 -9.06 14.02 -26.42
N THR A 484 -8.97 15.26 -26.91
CA THR A 484 -8.80 16.42 -26.02
C THR A 484 -10.12 16.87 -25.41
N LEU A 485 -10.43 16.31 -24.24
CA LEU A 485 -11.65 16.61 -23.49
C LEU A 485 -11.82 18.10 -23.15
N SER A 486 -13.00 18.60 -23.45
CA SER A 486 -13.54 19.87 -22.96
C SER A 486 -14.61 19.63 -21.89
N PHE A 487 -14.78 20.58 -20.96
CA PHE A 487 -15.67 20.39 -19.81
C PHE A 487 -16.69 21.51 -19.66
N SER A 488 -17.93 21.15 -19.30
CA SER A 488 -19.02 22.10 -19.03
C SER A 488 -19.85 21.69 -17.81
N ILE A 489 -20.50 22.66 -17.18
CA ILE A 489 -21.36 22.43 -15.99
C ILE A 489 -22.79 22.20 -16.47
N ASN A 490 -23.35 21.01 -16.23
CA ASN A 490 -24.76 20.72 -16.48
C ASN A 490 -25.65 21.14 -15.31
N GLN A 491 -25.16 20.93 -14.08
CA GLN A 491 -25.86 21.29 -12.85
C GLN A 491 -24.90 21.83 -11.79
N CYS A 492 -25.33 22.88 -11.10
CA CYS A 492 -24.71 23.39 -9.89
C CYS A 492 -25.83 23.68 -8.87
N GLY A 493 -25.74 23.11 -7.67
CA GLY A 493 -26.75 23.30 -6.62
C GLY A 493 -26.90 24.77 -6.22
N ALA A 494 -28.13 25.19 -5.87
CA ALA A 494 -28.49 26.60 -5.73
C ALA A 494 -27.74 27.37 -4.61
N ALA A 495 -27.15 26.66 -3.64
CA ALA A 495 -26.31 27.26 -2.60
C ALA A 495 -24.82 27.40 -3.01
N LEU A 496 -24.45 26.97 -4.22
CA LEU A 496 -23.09 26.96 -4.76
C LEU A 496 -22.94 27.95 -5.93
N SER A 497 -21.71 28.39 -6.18
CA SER A 497 -21.26 28.96 -7.44
C SER A 497 -20.23 28.02 -8.05
N CYS A 498 -20.49 27.49 -9.25
CA CYS A 498 -19.58 26.61 -9.96
C CYS A 498 -19.01 27.32 -11.20
N ASN A 499 -17.71 27.20 -11.46
CA ASN A 499 -17.06 27.71 -12.65
C ASN A 499 -16.00 26.71 -13.15
N ILE A 500 -15.81 26.61 -14.47
CA ILE A 500 -14.72 25.80 -15.04
C ILE A 500 -13.74 26.73 -15.75
N THR A 501 -12.45 26.61 -15.40
CA THR A 501 -11.35 27.30 -16.07
C THR A 501 -10.41 26.26 -16.67
N SER A 502 -10.45 26.10 -18.00
CA SER A 502 -9.82 24.98 -18.71
C SER A 502 -10.31 23.63 -18.16
N ASN A 503 -9.55 23.02 -17.25
CA ASN A 503 -9.77 21.65 -16.77
C ASN A 503 -10.02 21.63 -15.25
N THR A 504 -10.08 22.80 -14.59
CA THR A 504 -10.32 22.92 -13.16
C THR A 504 -11.73 23.44 -12.92
N LEU A 505 -12.52 22.67 -12.16
CA LEU A 505 -13.81 23.07 -11.61
C LEU A 505 -13.60 23.73 -10.25
N ASP A 506 -13.94 25.01 -10.15
CA ASP A 506 -14.00 25.75 -8.89
C ASP A 506 -15.44 25.78 -8.37
N ILE A 507 -15.65 25.37 -7.13
CA ILE A 507 -16.94 25.29 -6.45
C ILE A 507 -16.87 26.15 -5.18
N THR A 508 -17.63 27.23 -5.11
CA THR A 508 -17.71 28.13 -3.95
C THR A 508 -19.06 27.96 -3.24
N ALA A 509 -19.06 27.80 -1.92
CA ALA A 509 -20.30 27.74 -1.14
C ALA A 509 -20.75 29.15 -0.72
N ASN A 510 -21.85 29.63 -1.29
CA ASN A 510 -22.34 31.00 -1.06
C ASN A 510 -23.20 31.13 0.20
N SER A 511 -23.87 30.05 0.60
CA SER A 511 -24.82 30.01 1.73
C SER A 511 -24.92 28.59 2.28
N SER A 512 -25.26 28.43 3.56
CA SER A 512 -25.48 27.09 4.11
C SER A 512 -26.74 26.42 3.56
N SER A 513 -26.75 25.09 3.58
CA SER A 513 -27.87 24.28 3.10
C SER A 513 -28.03 23.03 3.96
N ALA A 514 -29.27 22.72 4.35
CA ALA A 514 -29.58 21.55 5.17
C ALA A 514 -29.55 20.22 4.40
N SER A 515 -29.45 20.27 3.06
CA SER A 515 -29.30 19.10 2.19
C SER A 515 -28.06 19.27 1.32
N ALA A 516 -27.33 18.18 1.08
CA ALA A 516 -26.22 18.17 0.15
C ALA A 516 -26.65 18.70 -1.24
N GLN A 517 -25.76 19.42 -1.89
CA GLN A 517 -25.97 20.08 -3.18
C GLN A 517 -25.31 19.25 -4.28
N THR A 518 -26.05 18.88 -5.32
CA THR A 518 -25.47 18.16 -6.46
C THR A 518 -24.69 19.11 -7.36
N VAL A 519 -23.52 18.66 -7.82
CA VAL A 519 -22.81 19.25 -8.96
C VAL A 519 -22.72 18.18 -10.04
N GLU A 520 -23.00 18.56 -11.29
CA GLU A 520 -22.92 17.69 -12.45
C GLU A 520 -22.13 18.35 -13.58
N VAL A 521 -21.15 17.62 -14.10
CA VAL A 521 -20.18 18.07 -15.11
C VAL A 521 -20.26 17.14 -16.31
N ILE A 522 -20.18 17.70 -17.51
CA ILE A 522 -20.07 16.97 -18.78
C ILE A 522 -18.63 17.06 -19.25
N ALA A 523 -18.08 15.94 -19.72
CA ALA A 523 -16.92 15.86 -20.60
C ALA A 523 -17.43 15.68 -22.05
N ASP A 524 -16.79 16.36 -22.99
CA ASP A 524 -17.10 16.39 -24.43
C ASP A 524 -15.78 16.29 -25.20
N ASP A 525 -15.66 15.29 -26.07
CA ASP A 525 -14.47 14.96 -26.87
C ASP A 525 -14.25 15.92 -28.07
N GLY A 526 -15.25 16.68 -28.47
CA GLY A 526 -15.27 17.48 -29.70
C GLY A 526 -15.62 16.70 -30.98
N ASN A 527 -15.82 15.39 -30.89
CA ASN A 527 -16.14 14.45 -31.97
C ASN A 527 -17.57 13.89 -31.90
N SER A 528 -18.35 14.29 -30.89
CA SER A 528 -19.78 14.04 -30.62
C SER A 528 -20.04 13.07 -29.45
N GLY A 529 -18.99 12.54 -28.81
CA GLY A 529 -19.09 11.74 -27.60
C GLY A 529 -19.19 12.62 -26.36
N THR A 530 -20.12 12.29 -25.46
CA THR A 530 -20.30 13.06 -24.22
C THR A 530 -20.70 12.20 -23.04
N ALA A 531 -20.13 12.46 -21.87
CA ALA A 531 -20.53 11.80 -20.64
C ALA A 531 -20.58 12.74 -19.43
N ASN A 532 -21.51 12.46 -18.51
CA ASN A 532 -21.75 13.22 -17.31
C ASN A 532 -21.27 12.48 -16.04
N VAL A 533 -20.74 13.24 -15.08
CA VAL A 533 -20.50 12.79 -13.70
C VAL A 533 -21.27 13.68 -12.73
N SER A 534 -21.82 13.09 -11.67
CA SER A 534 -22.47 13.83 -10.58
C SER A 534 -21.94 13.39 -9.22
N PHE A 535 -21.78 14.36 -8.32
CA PHE A 535 -21.32 14.15 -6.94
C PHE A 535 -21.97 15.20 -6.02
N ALA A 536 -22.03 14.89 -4.72
CA ALA A 536 -22.67 15.74 -3.74
C ALA A 536 -21.66 16.61 -2.97
N ILE A 537 -22.07 17.84 -2.69
CA ILE A 537 -21.37 18.81 -1.84
C ILE A 537 -22.18 19.02 -0.57
N THR A 538 -21.65 18.58 0.57
CA THR A 538 -22.16 19.00 1.88
C THR A 538 -21.64 20.40 2.19
N ILE A 539 -22.50 21.30 2.67
CA ILE A 539 -22.09 22.65 3.04
C ILE A 539 -22.06 22.76 4.57
N GLU A 540 -20.88 23.00 5.12
CA GLU A 540 -20.66 23.25 6.54
C GLU A 540 -20.81 24.75 6.86
N ASP A 541 -21.50 25.05 7.95
CA ASP A 541 -21.65 26.42 8.45
C ASP A 541 -20.30 27.01 8.89
N ASN A 542 -20.11 28.32 8.70
CA ASN A 542 -18.98 29.07 9.26
C ASN A 542 -19.48 30.00 10.39
N PRO A 543 -19.58 29.53 11.65
CA PRO A 543 -20.16 30.32 12.73
C PRO A 543 -19.19 31.37 13.24
N SER A 544 -19.52 32.64 13.03
CA SER A 544 -18.84 33.76 13.69
C SER A 544 -19.60 34.26 14.91
N ILE A 545 -18.89 34.89 15.85
CA ILE A 545 -19.45 35.65 16.98
C ILE A 545 -18.94 37.09 16.91
N THR A 546 -19.50 38.01 17.71
CA THR A 546 -18.90 39.35 17.88
C THR A 546 -18.66 39.66 19.35
N VAL A 547 -17.41 39.99 19.68
CA VAL A 547 -16.95 40.34 21.03
C VAL A 547 -16.41 41.77 21.00
N ASN A 548 -16.93 42.65 21.87
CA ASN A 548 -16.54 44.06 21.92
C ASN A 548 -16.61 44.82 20.57
N GLY A 549 -17.47 44.37 19.65
CA GLY A 549 -17.60 44.94 18.29
C GLY A 549 -16.63 44.37 17.24
N VAL A 550 -15.77 43.42 17.62
CA VAL A 550 -14.89 42.66 16.70
C VAL A 550 -15.56 41.32 16.37
N GLN A 551 -15.75 41.05 15.08
CA GLN A 551 -16.20 39.73 14.61
C GLN A 551 -15.05 38.72 14.71
N LEU A 552 -15.32 37.56 15.30
CA LEU A 552 -14.40 36.43 15.44
C LEU A 552 -15.01 35.20 14.77
N ASN A 553 -14.24 34.52 13.94
CA ASN A 553 -14.58 33.26 13.27
C ASN A 553 -13.90 32.09 14.00
N PRO A 554 -14.14 30.83 13.60
CA PRO A 554 -13.49 29.67 14.21
C PRO A 554 -11.95 29.78 14.17
N ASN A 555 -11.32 29.52 15.31
CA ASN A 555 -9.90 29.64 15.63
C ASN A 555 -9.33 31.07 15.73
N ASP A 556 -10.15 32.12 15.60
CA ASP A 556 -9.70 33.49 15.90
C ASP A 556 -9.50 33.66 17.43
N THR A 557 -8.55 34.52 17.80
CA THR A 557 -8.32 34.96 19.19
C THR A 557 -8.79 36.41 19.36
N GLY A 558 -9.71 36.65 20.29
CA GLY A 558 -10.17 37.99 20.68
C GLY A 558 -9.78 38.36 22.11
N SER A 559 -9.89 39.63 22.48
CA SER A 559 -9.66 40.10 23.85
C SER A 559 -10.96 40.14 24.68
N MET A 560 -10.84 39.76 25.95
CA MET A 560 -11.90 39.72 26.94
C MET A 560 -11.68 40.82 28.00
N ALA A 561 -12.73 41.53 28.39
CA ALA A 561 -12.63 42.53 29.45
C ALA A 561 -12.41 41.87 30.83
N SER A 562 -11.89 42.65 31.79
CA SER A 562 -11.70 42.20 33.18
C SER A 562 -13.02 41.98 33.93
N THR A 563 -14.13 42.57 33.45
CA THR A 563 -15.51 42.45 33.95
C THR A 563 -16.38 41.62 33.01
N ASN A 564 -17.61 41.27 33.43
CA ASN A 564 -18.59 40.53 32.63
C ASN A 564 -18.60 40.93 31.14
N VAL A 565 -18.46 39.94 30.26
CA VAL A 565 -18.41 40.16 28.80
C VAL A 565 -19.69 39.70 28.13
N SER A 566 -20.17 40.51 27.20
CA SER A 566 -21.30 40.21 26.33
C SER A 566 -20.79 39.88 24.93
N ILE A 567 -21.23 38.75 24.40
CA ILE A 567 -20.89 38.23 23.07
C ILE A 567 -22.17 38.20 22.24
N ASP A 568 -22.19 38.92 21.12
CA ASP A 568 -23.29 38.87 20.17
C ASP A 568 -23.19 37.58 19.34
N ILE A 569 -24.30 36.83 19.32
CA ILE A 569 -24.51 35.58 18.60
C ILE A 569 -25.79 35.62 17.76
N SER A 570 -26.30 36.82 17.46
CA SER A 570 -27.56 37.03 16.73
C SER A 570 -27.56 36.37 15.35
N ASN A 571 -26.42 36.37 14.66
CA ASN A 571 -26.20 35.68 13.39
C ASN A 571 -26.28 34.14 13.49
N LEU A 572 -26.08 33.56 14.67
CA LEU A 572 -26.13 32.10 14.89
C LEU A 572 -27.55 31.55 15.08
N ASN A 573 -28.57 32.41 15.18
CA ASN A 573 -30.00 32.06 15.14
C ASN A 573 -30.42 30.92 16.09
N ASN A 574 -29.76 30.75 17.24
CA ASN A 574 -29.97 29.65 18.19
C ASN A 574 -29.69 28.24 17.62
N ASN A 575 -28.93 28.11 16.52
CA ASN A 575 -28.56 26.81 15.92
C ASN A 575 -27.41 26.09 16.65
N TYR A 576 -26.78 26.73 17.65
CA TYR A 576 -25.60 26.21 18.33
C TYR A 576 -25.83 25.99 19.83
N ASN A 577 -25.14 24.99 20.37
CA ASN A 577 -24.85 24.82 21.79
C ASN A 577 -23.48 25.46 22.09
N TYR A 578 -23.26 25.86 23.34
CA TYR A 578 -22.06 26.59 23.73
C TYR A 578 -21.43 25.96 24.98
N ALA A 579 -20.10 25.85 24.98
CA ALA A 579 -19.32 25.45 26.15
C ALA A 579 -18.15 26.43 26.34
N LEU A 580 -17.85 26.77 27.58
CA LEU A 580 -16.76 27.65 27.96
C LEU A 580 -15.77 26.89 28.83
N SER A 581 -14.48 27.01 28.54
CA SER A 581 -13.42 26.45 29.37
C SER A 581 -12.21 27.36 29.48
N LEU A 582 -11.40 27.16 30.50
CA LEU A 582 -10.08 27.80 30.70
C LEU A 582 -9.10 26.68 31.08
N ASN A 583 -8.04 26.49 30.30
CA ASN A 583 -7.05 25.43 30.51
C ASN A 583 -7.69 24.02 30.71
N GLY A 584 -8.77 23.73 29.99
CA GLY A 584 -9.54 22.48 30.10
C GLY A 584 -10.50 22.38 31.30
N MET A 585 -10.51 23.35 32.22
CA MET A 585 -11.53 23.43 33.27
C MET A 585 -12.86 23.90 32.69
N ASN A 586 -13.95 23.16 32.93
CA ASN A 586 -15.29 23.57 32.49
C ASN A 586 -15.78 24.77 33.31
N LEU A 587 -16.12 25.86 32.62
CA LEU A 587 -16.63 27.11 33.21
C LEU A 587 -18.05 27.44 32.70
N ASN A 588 -18.84 26.43 32.31
CA ASN A 588 -20.20 26.63 31.82
C ASN A 588 -21.13 27.30 32.85
N SER A 589 -20.80 27.23 34.15
CA SER A 589 -21.50 27.95 35.23
C SER A 589 -21.39 29.48 35.11
N LEU A 590 -20.36 29.99 34.42
CA LEU A 590 -20.18 31.41 34.14
C LEU A 590 -20.95 31.87 32.90
N LEU A 591 -21.50 30.94 32.10
CA LEU A 591 -22.09 31.23 30.79
C LEU A 591 -23.62 31.38 30.86
N GLY A 592 -24.10 32.61 30.79
CA GLY A 592 -25.51 32.93 30.54
C GLY A 592 -25.82 32.87 29.04
N VAL A 593 -26.83 32.11 28.63
CA VAL A 593 -27.19 31.93 27.21
C VAL A 593 -28.56 32.55 26.91
N SER A 594 -28.60 33.43 25.90
CA SER A 594 -29.80 34.07 25.36
C SER A 594 -29.90 33.80 23.85
N PRO A 595 -31.07 33.98 23.19
CA PRO A 595 -31.21 33.69 21.76
C PRO A 595 -30.27 34.47 20.82
N SER A 596 -29.81 35.65 21.25
CA SER A 596 -28.92 36.54 20.48
C SER A 596 -27.68 37.01 21.25
N LEU A 597 -27.47 36.51 22.47
CA LEU A 597 -26.40 37.00 23.35
C LEU A 597 -25.88 35.90 24.29
N LEU A 598 -24.56 35.71 24.35
CA LEU A 598 -23.91 35.03 25.47
C LEU A 598 -23.39 36.08 26.45
N GLN A 599 -23.48 35.78 27.73
CA GLN A 599 -22.88 36.58 28.80
C GLN A 599 -21.92 35.71 29.59
N ILE A 600 -20.65 36.11 29.68
CA ILE A 600 -19.68 35.49 30.58
C ILE A 600 -19.67 36.31 31.87
N GLY A 601 -20.19 35.73 32.96
CA GLY A 601 -20.21 36.30 34.30
C GLY A 601 -18.87 36.08 35.00
N LEU A 602 -18.07 37.12 35.14
CA LEU A 602 -16.72 37.04 35.70
C LEU A 602 -16.71 37.56 37.15
N PRO A 603 -16.02 36.87 38.08
CA PRO A 603 -15.98 37.29 39.48
C PRO A 603 -15.10 38.54 39.64
N SER A 604 -15.53 39.44 40.53
CA SER A 604 -14.77 40.65 40.89
C SER A 604 -13.45 40.37 41.63
N SER A 605 -13.21 39.12 42.04
CA SER A 605 -11.95 38.67 42.64
C SER A 605 -10.79 38.56 41.65
N GLY A 606 -11.03 38.69 40.33
CA GLY A 606 -9.98 38.49 39.31
C GLY A 606 -9.61 37.03 39.04
N GLN A 607 -10.28 36.07 39.68
CA GLN A 607 -10.18 34.65 39.35
C GLN A 607 -10.48 34.42 37.84
N PHE A 608 -9.78 33.46 37.23
CA PHE A 608 -9.88 33.08 35.81
C PHE A 608 -9.27 34.09 34.80
N ALA A 609 -8.00 34.48 34.92
CA ALA A 609 -7.28 35.12 33.81
C ALA A 609 -6.68 34.07 32.84
N GLY A 610 -6.25 34.50 31.65
CA GLY A 610 -5.69 33.65 30.60
C GLY A 610 -6.64 33.38 29.42
N THR A 611 -6.30 32.39 28.59
CA THR A 611 -7.00 32.07 27.34
C THR A 611 -8.19 31.13 27.58
N TYR A 612 -9.40 31.65 27.39
CA TYR A 612 -10.62 30.87 27.38
C TYR A 612 -10.83 30.25 25.99
N THR A 613 -11.37 29.03 25.96
CA THR A 613 -11.93 28.42 24.75
C THR A 613 -13.45 28.44 24.84
N LEU A 614 -14.10 29.11 23.90
CA LEU A 614 -15.54 29.06 23.67
C LEU A 614 -15.81 28.11 22.50
N THR A 615 -16.36 26.93 22.78
CA THR A 615 -16.74 25.93 21.79
C THR A 615 -18.20 26.12 21.37
N LEU A 616 -18.42 26.25 20.07
CA LEU A 616 -19.72 26.33 19.42
C LEU A 616 -20.04 24.99 18.75
N THR A 617 -21.01 24.23 19.24
CA THR A 617 -21.43 22.95 18.63
C THR A 617 -22.75 23.11 17.89
N ASN A 618 -22.76 22.89 16.57
CA ASN A 618 -23.96 22.97 15.74
C ASN A 618 -24.97 21.88 16.16
N LYS A 619 -26.22 22.25 16.42
CA LYS A 619 -27.27 21.35 16.92
C LYS A 619 -27.74 20.31 15.90
N SER A 620 -27.60 20.58 14.60
CA SER A 620 -28.02 19.70 13.51
C SER A 620 -26.91 18.74 13.06
N SER A 621 -25.68 19.24 12.85
CA SER A 621 -24.58 18.42 12.36
C SER A 621 -23.69 17.82 13.46
N GLY A 622 -23.72 18.39 14.67
CA GLY A 622 -22.80 18.02 15.76
C GLY A 622 -21.36 18.53 15.59
N ALA A 623 -21.06 19.27 14.51
CA ALA A 623 -19.76 19.88 14.29
C ALA A 623 -19.46 20.95 15.35
N SER A 624 -18.22 20.98 15.84
CA SER A 624 -17.76 21.91 16.88
C SER A 624 -16.68 22.84 16.35
N TYR A 625 -16.76 24.11 16.75
CA TYR A 625 -15.88 25.20 16.34
C TYR A 625 -15.39 25.93 17.59
N ASP A 626 -14.08 26.05 17.79
CA ASP A 626 -13.51 26.76 18.93
C ASP A 626 -13.18 28.21 18.57
N ILE A 627 -13.39 29.13 19.51
CA ILE A 627 -12.95 30.54 19.42
C ILE A 627 -12.23 30.88 20.74
N TYR A 628 -11.09 31.54 20.64
CA TYR A 628 -10.23 31.83 21.79
C TYR A 628 -10.46 33.26 22.30
N LEU A 629 -10.50 33.44 23.62
CA LEU A 629 -10.70 34.74 24.25
C LEU A 629 -9.69 34.95 25.37
N GLU A 630 -8.76 35.88 25.18
CA GLU A 630 -7.69 36.17 26.15
C GLU A 630 -8.13 37.24 27.15
N ARG A 631 -7.93 36.97 28.44
CA ARG A 631 -8.25 37.89 29.54
C ARG A 631 -7.00 38.19 30.37
N ASP A 632 -6.68 39.47 30.50
CA ASP A 632 -5.59 39.95 31.34
C ASP A 632 -5.82 39.68 32.85
N PRO A 633 -4.75 39.49 33.65
CA PRO A 633 -4.81 39.49 35.11
C PRO A 633 -5.40 40.77 35.69
N VAL A 634 -5.88 40.71 36.93
CA VAL A 634 -6.40 41.90 37.65
C VAL A 634 -5.32 42.43 38.60
N ILE A 635 -5.06 43.73 38.54
CA ILE A 635 -4.17 44.44 39.47
C ILE A 635 -4.96 45.36 40.41
N SER A 636 -4.54 45.43 41.67
CA SER A 636 -5.18 46.25 42.71
C SER A 636 -4.16 46.86 43.68
N LEU A 637 -4.55 47.93 44.37
CA LEU A 637 -3.76 48.59 45.41
C LEU A 637 -4.46 48.46 46.76
N SER A 638 -3.72 48.30 47.86
CA SER A 638 -4.29 48.35 49.21
C SER A 638 -4.66 49.78 49.65
N ALA A 639 -4.06 50.79 49.02
CA ALA A 639 -4.33 52.21 49.22
C ALA A 639 -4.20 52.95 47.88
N SER A 640 -5.14 53.83 47.54
CA SER A 640 -5.03 54.69 46.34
C SER A 640 -4.18 55.94 46.58
N SER A 641 -3.96 56.29 47.85
CA SER A 641 -3.16 57.42 48.30
C SER A 641 -1.92 56.90 49.02
N LEU A 642 -0.76 56.99 48.37
CA LEU A 642 0.48 56.43 48.89
C LEU A 642 1.19 57.43 49.81
N LEU A 643 1.75 56.99 50.95
CA LEU A 643 2.35 57.89 51.95
C LEU A 643 3.87 57.67 52.10
N GLU A 644 4.63 58.77 51.99
CA GLU A 644 6.08 58.78 52.20
C GLU A 644 6.50 58.10 53.51
N GLY A 645 7.50 57.22 53.42
CA GLY A 645 8.12 56.56 54.57
C GLY A 645 7.28 55.45 55.21
N THR A 646 6.17 55.05 54.59
CA THR A 646 5.38 53.87 55.01
C THR A 646 5.75 52.63 54.19
N ASN A 647 5.57 51.45 54.80
CA ASN A 647 5.78 50.14 54.17
C ASN A 647 4.54 49.22 54.26
N THR A 648 3.38 49.77 54.63
CA THR A 648 2.11 49.04 54.84
C THR A 648 1.22 49.01 53.58
N GLN A 649 1.70 49.60 52.48
CA GLN A 649 0.96 49.79 51.25
C GLN A 649 1.47 48.79 50.19
N THR A 650 0.57 48.18 49.44
CA THR A 650 0.89 47.08 48.52
C THR A 650 0.16 47.19 47.19
N LEU A 651 0.85 46.74 46.13
CA LEU A 651 0.27 46.38 44.84
C LEU A 651 0.07 44.86 44.81
N THR A 652 -1.08 44.39 44.32
CA THR A 652 -1.39 42.96 44.21
C THR A 652 -1.76 42.61 42.78
N VAL A 653 -1.16 41.54 42.24
CA VAL A 653 -1.52 40.93 40.95
C VAL A 653 -2.33 39.67 41.24
N ILE A 654 -3.48 39.48 40.59
CA ILE A 654 -4.46 38.41 40.89
C ILE A 654 -4.87 37.67 39.62
N GLY A 655 -4.98 36.35 39.69
CA GLY A 655 -5.55 35.49 38.65
C GLY A 655 -4.58 35.02 37.57
N ALA A 656 -3.35 35.54 37.55
CA ALA A 656 -2.26 35.09 36.68
C ALA A 656 -1.84 33.63 36.96
N ALA A 657 -1.10 33.02 36.03
CA ALA A 657 -0.63 31.66 36.21
C ALA A 657 0.54 31.62 37.22
N ALA A 658 0.63 30.51 37.96
CA ALA A 658 1.70 30.31 38.92
C ALA A 658 3.07 30.32 38.21
N ASN A 659 4.03 31.05 38.77
CA ASN A 659 5.37 31.32 38.23
C ASN A 659 5.44 32.27 37.02
N ASP A 660 4.34 32.92 36.62
CA ASP A 660 4.44 34.08 35.72
C ASP A 660 5.31 35.17 36.37
N VAL A 661 6.05 35.95 35.57
CA VAL A 661 6.93 37.02 36.05
C VAL A 661 6.54 38.33 35.39
N PHE A 662 6.07 39.29 36.19
CA PHE A 662 5.65 40.61 35.73
C PHE A 662 6.70 41.67 36.04
N ASN A 663 7.07 42.50 35.06
CA ASN A 663 7.94 43.65 35.26
C ASN A 663 7.18 44.80 35.94
N LEU A 664 7.82 45.47 36.89
CA LEU A 664 7.25 46.58 37.66
C LEU A 664 7.95 47.89 37.32
N VAL A 665 7.20 48.83 36.76
CA VAL A 665 7.70 50.17 36.41
C VAL A 665 6.86 51.24 37.08
N SER A 666 7.52 52.23 37.66
CA SER A 666 6.90 53.46 38.17
C SER A 666 7.20 54.61 37.20
N SER A 667 6.23 55.50 36.97
CA SER A 667 6.50 56.77 36.29
C SER A 667 7.38 57.73 37.10
N GLU A 668 7.46 57.52 38.42
CA GLU A 668 8.16 58.39 39.37
C GLU A 668 9.31 57.67 40.08
N GLN A 669 10.49 58.30 40.13
CA GLN A 669 11.68 57.74 40.79
C GLN A 669 11.56 57.64 42.32
N ALA A 670 10.62 58.38 42.92
CA ALA A 670 10.38 58.35 44.36
C ALA A 670 9.64 57.09 44.84
N LEU A 671 9.01 56.32 43.94
CA LEU A 671 8.39 55.04 44.27
C LEU A 671 9.33 53.89 43.94
N SER A 672 9.60 53.03 44.92
CA SER A 672 10.27 51.75 44.71
C SER A 672 9.38 50.57 45.13
N PHE A 673 9.57 49.43 44.49
CA PHE A 673 8.87 48.19 44.80
C PHE A 673 9.75 47.32 45.70
N LYS A 674 9.18 46.74 46.77
CA LYS A 674 9.91 45.90 47.72
C LYS A 674 9.24 44.55 47.92
N ASP A 675 10.07 43.50 48.06
CA ASP A 675 9.60 42.17 48.44
C ASP A 675 9.17 42.11 49.92
N ILE A 676 8.77 40.92 50.40
CA ILE A 676 8.40 40.69 51.81
C ILE A 676 9.58 40.87 52.79
N ASN A 677 10.82 40.83 52.31
CA ASN A 677 12.04 41.02 53.10
C ASN A 677 12.55 42.48 53.07
N GLY A 678 11.89 43.37 52.33
CA GLY A 678 12.28 44.77 52.16
C GLY A 678 13.36 45.02 51.09
N ALA A 679 13.72 44.01 50.29
CA ALA A 679 14.64 44.16 49.16
C ALA A 679 13.95 44.84 47.98
N VAL A 680 14.63 45.79 47.33
CA VAL A 680 14.10 46.48 46.14
C VAL A 680 14.09 45.53 44.95
N ILE A 681 12.94 45.43 44.26
CA ILE A 681 12.70 44.55 43.12
C ILE A 681 12.22 45.33 41.90
N SER A 682 12.45 44.77 40.71
CA SER A 682 11.99 45.29 39.41
C SER A 682 10.91 44.41 38.76
N ASP A 683 10.56 43.32 39.42
CA ASP A 683 9.80 42.21 38.87
C ASP A 683 9.20 41.37 40.00
N VAL A 684 8.04 40.78 39.76
CA VAL A 684 7.32 39.93 40.72
C VAL A 684 6.98 38.58 40.09
N THR A 685 7.39 37.50 40.76
CA THR A 685 7.01 36.13 40.39
C THR A 685 5.73 35.71 41.12
N ILE A 686 4.71 35.36 40.34
CA ILE A 686 3.40 34.93 40.84
C ILE A 686 3.52 33.64 41.66
N GLN A 687 3.06 33.69 42.90
CA GLN A 687 3.10 32.55 43.81
C GLN A 687 2.03 31.52 43.45
N ASN A 688 2.35 30.24 43.61
CA ASN A 688 1.40 29.14 43.44
C ASN A 688 0.55 28.98 44.70
N ASP A 689 -0.60 29.65 44.76
CA ASP A 689 -1.50 29.62 45.90
C ASP A 689 -2.95 29.54 45.42
N ALA A 690 -3.52 28.33 45.48
CA ALA A 690 -4.88 28.07 45.04
C ALA A 690 -5.95 28.73 45.94
N ASP A 691 -5.65 28.99 47.21
CA ASP A 691 -6.62 29.58 48.14
C ASP A 691 -6.79 31.09 47.88
N THR A 692 -5.75 31.76 47.36
CA THR A 692 -5.78 33.18 47.00
C THR A 692 -5.92 33.46 45.51
N ASN A 693 -6.05 32.42 44.66
CA ASN A 693 -6.03 32.52 43.19
C ASN A 693 -4.71 33.13 42.66
N ASN A 694 -3.59 32.65 43.20
CA ASN A 694 -2.23 33.08 42.93
C ASN A 694 -1.99 34.59 43.21
N ALA A 695 -2.80 35.20 44.09
CA ALA A 695 -2.67 36.61 44.38
C ALA A 695 -1.30 36.91 45.02
N THR A 696 -0.50 37.74 44.35
CA THR A 696 0.86 38.05 44.76
C THR A 696 1.00 39.53 45.02
N SER A 697 1.43 39.88 46.25
CA SER A 697 1.54 41.26 46.72
C SER A 697 2.99 41.73 46.80
N VAL A 698 3.20 43.00 46.49
CA VAL A 698 4.48 43.71 46.48
C VAL A 698 4.33 44.98 47.32
N HIS A 699 5.28 45.27 48.21
CA HIS A 699 5.25 46.50 49.00
C HIS A 699 5.62 47.72 48.14
N LEU A 700 4.92 48.81 48.39
CA LEU A 700 5.14 50.11 47.77
C LEU A 700 5.86 51.00 48.76
N ASP A 701 7.08 51.42 48.41
CA ASP A 701 7.93 52.24 49.26
C ASP A 701 8.11 53.62 48.61
N VAL A 702 7.44 54.61 49.18
CA VAL A 702 7.52 56.00 48.77
C VAL A 702 8.66 56.67 49.53
N GLY A 703 9.74 56.98 48.81
CA GLY A 703 10.85 57.80 49.27
C GLY A 703 10.48 59.29 49.34
N THR A 704 11.48 60.15 49.58
CA THR A 704 11.21 61.55 49.94
C THR A 704 10.56 62.39 48.85
N LEU A 705 9.48 63.08 49.20
CA LEU A 705 8.69 63.93 48.30
C LEU A 705 8.74 65.40 48.72
N SER A 706 8.76 66.30 47.74
CA SER A 706 8.63 67.75 47.94
C SER A 706 7.19 68.26 47.78
N SER A 707 6.31 67.45 47.21
CA SER A 707 4.91 67.79 46.93
C SER A 707 4.09 66.54 46.62
N ILE A 708 2.76 66.65 46.73
CA ILE A 708 1.82 65.63 46.25
C ILE A 708 2.09 65.35 44.77
N THR A 709 2.30 64.10 44.40
CA THR A 709 2.77 63.68 43.07
C THR A 709 1.93 62.52 42.55
N PRO A 710 1.23 62.64 41.41
CA PRO A 710 0.53 61.51 40.80
C PRO A 710 1.55 60.49 40.27
N VAL A 711 1.24 59.19 40.37
CA VAL A 711 2.11 58.12 39.87
C VAL A 711 1.30 57.11 39.06
N ASN A 712 1.86 56.71 37.93
CA ASN A 712 1.39 55.56 37.17
C ASN A 712 2.31 54.36 37.48
N ILE A 713 1.69 53.24 37.85
CA ILE A 713 2.35 51.97 38.13
C ILE A 713 1.97 51.02 37.01
N GLN A 714 2.97 50.52 36.30
CA GLN A 714 2.84 49.57 35.21
C GLN A 714 3.29 48.18 35.66
N VAL A 715 2.52 47.16 35.28
CA VAL A 715 2.74 45.74 35.57
C VAL A 715 2.78 45.01 34.21
N ASP A 716 3.97 44.91 33.61
CA ASP A 716 4.16 44.58 32.19
C ASP A 716 3.44 45.50 31.19
N SER A 717 3.62 45.24 29.90
CA SER A 717 2.98 46.00 28.81
C SER A 717 1.47 45.80 28.78
N GLY A 718 0.73 46.82 29.23
CA GLY A 718 -0.74 46.90 29.07
C GLY A 718 -1.48 47.11 30.38
N LEU A 719 -1.08 46.44 31.47
CA LEU A 719 -1.70 46.59 32.77
C LEU A 719 -1.09 47.79 33.51
N ASN A 720 -1.93 48.79 33.77
CA ASN A 720 -1.52 50.05 34.39
C ASN A 720 -2.53 50.46 35.47
N ILE A 721 -2.05 50.94 36.61
CA ILE A 721 -2.88 51.48 37.69
C ILE A 721 -2.32 52.83 38.16
N ASN A 722 -3.22 53.78 38.46
CA ASN A 722 -2.85 55.11 38.90
C ASN A 722 -3.03 55.25 40.42
N ALA A 723 -2.09 55.91 41.07
CA ALA A 723 -2.16 56.30 42.47
C ALA A 723 -1.70 57.77 42.63
N THR A 724 -1.80 58.31 43.83
CA THR A 724 -1.21 59.62 44.17
C THR A 724 -0.34 59.47 45.41
N MET A 725 0.92 59.92 45.33
CA MET A 725 1.85 59.89 46.45
C MET A 725 1.83 61.22 47.20
N PHE A 726 1.91 61.16 48.53
CA PHE A 726 1.87 62.30 49.42
C PHE A 726 3.14 62.33 50.29
N PRO A 727 3.79 63.50 50.46
CA PRO A 727 4.80 63.68 51.51
C PRO A 727 4.20 63.41 52.88
N SER A 728 5.02 63.03 53.86
CA SER A 728 4.55 62.68 55.19
C SER A 728 5.06 63.63 56.26
N ARG A 729 4.21 63.86 57.27
CA ARG A 729 4.40 64.85 58.32
C ARG A 729 4.19 64.21 59.68
N PRO A 730 5.23 64.06 60.50
CA PRO A 730 5.10 63.54 61.86
C PRO A 730 4.64 64.64 62.83
N HIS A 731 3.53 64.39 63.52
CA HIS A 731 3.04 65.14 64.66
C HIS A 731 3.48 64.44 65.95
N SER A 732 4.16 65.17 66.85
CA SER A 732 4.55 64.68 68.17
C SER A 732 3.70 65.35 69.25
N ILE A 733 2.92 64.55 69.97
CA ILE A 733 2.01 65.01 71.02
C ILE A 733 2.54 64.55 72.37
N GLN A 734 2.88 65.50 73.24
CA GLN A 734 3.26 65.24 74.63
C GLN A 734 2.04 65.43 75.53
N ILE A 735 1.68 64.43 76.32
CA ILE A 735 0.45 64.39 77.10
C ILE A 735 0.83 64.42 78.58
N ASN A 736 0.46 65.50 79.25
CA ASN A 736 0.76 65.74 80.66
C ASN A 736 -0.54 66.01 81.44
N ASN A 737 -0.49 65.85 82.77
CA ASN A 737 -1.56 66.29 83.65
C ASN A 737 -1.41 67.76 84.08
N ASP A 738 -2.40 68.30 84.80
CA ASP A 738 -2.40 69.66 85.36
C ASP A 738 -1.20 70.01 86.25
N GLN A 739 -0.43 69.01 86.72
CA GLN A 739 0.77 69.18 87.53
C GLN A 739 2.07 69.16 86.69
N GLY A 740 1.96 68.94 85.38
CA GLY A 740 3.09 68.86 84.44
C GLY A 740 3.76 67.48 84.34
N ASN A 741 3.19 66.44 84.98
CA ASN A 741 3.71 65.07 84.88
C ASN A 741 3.14 64.37 83.64
N ALA A 742 3.94 63.54 82.97
CA ALA A 742 3.52 62.77 81.80
C ALA A 742 2.44 61.73 82.13
N ILE A 743 1.51 61.51 81.21
CA ILE A 743 0.44 60.51 81.28
C ILE A 743 0.77 59.39 80.30
N THR A 744 1.06 58.19 80.82
CA THR A 744 1.62 57.06 80.04
C THR A 744 0.57 56.07 79.52
N ASP A 745 -0.69 56.21 79.93
CA ASP A 745 -1.84 55.38 79.53
C ASP A 745 -2.81 56.12 78.59
N ALA A 746 -2.36 57.19 77.93
CA ALA A 746 -3.19 57.99 77.05
C ALA A 746 -3.34 57.35 75.66
N THR A 747 -4.59 57.24 75.20
CA THR A 747 -4.94 56.83 73.83
C THR A 747 -5.30 58.05 73.00
N LEU A 748 -4.72 58.20 71.81
CA LEU A 748 -5.14 59.15 70.78
C LEU A 748 -5.94 58.41 69.71
N THR A 749 -7.13 58.92 69.39
CA THR A 749 -8.00 58.41 68.31
C THR A 749 -8.19 59.47 67.24
N LEU A 750 -7.88 59.15 65.99
CA LEU A 750 -8.12 60.00 64.81
C LEU A 750 -9.60 59.91 64.39
N GLU A 751 -10.25 61.05 64.18
CA GLU A 751 -11.71 61.12 64.03
C GLU A 751 -12.19 61.23 62.56
N THR A 752 -11.31 60.93 61.59
CA THR A 752 -11.57 61.14 60.16
C THR A 752 -11.55 59.84 59.34
N SER A 753 -12.50 59.72 58.41
CA SER A 753 -12.52 58.63 57.42
C SER A 753 -11.60 58.87 56.22
N ALA A 754 -11.08 60.08 56.01
CA ALA A 754 -10.24 60.40 54.84
C ALA A 754 -8.93 59.59 54.82
N LEU A 755 -8.40 59.24 55.99
CA LEU A 755 -7.17 58.48 56.17
C LEU A 755 -7.29 56.99 55.79
N THR A 756 -8.52 56.49 55.59
CA THR A 756 -8.73 55.12 55.09
C THR A 756 -8.12 54.91 53.70
N SER A 757 -8.09 55.94 52.86
CA SER A 757 -7.47 55.89 51.51
C SER A 757 -5.95 55.75 51.52
N PHE A 758 -5.33 55.94 52.70
CA PHE A 758 -3.89 55.82 52.95
C PHE A 758 -3.51 54.56 53.73
N ASN A 759 -4.48 53.77 54.22
CA ASN A 759 -4.24 52.63 55.12
C ASN A 759 -3.49 53.00 56.42
N ILE A 760 -3.85 54.14 57.03
CA ILE A 760 -3.29 54.62 58.31
C ILE A 760 -4.18 54.13 59.46
N GLU A 761 -3.57 53.64 60.54
CA GLU A 761 -4.28 53.24 61.77
C GLU A 761 -4.95 54.44 62.45
N SER A 762 -6.16 54.26 63.00
CA SER A 762 -6.91 55.35 63.63
C SER A 762 -6.67 55.50 65.14
N VAL A 763 -5.88 54.64 65.77
CA VAL A 763 -5.70 54.59 67.24
C VAL A 763 -4.23 54.43 67.59
N TYR A 764 -3.72 55.30 68.47
CA TYR A 764 -2.33 55.32 68.93
C TYR A 764 -2.28 55.35 70.46
N GLN A 765 -1.24 54.75 71.05
CA GLN A 765 -1.01 54.74 72.51
C GLN A 765 0.22 55.55 72.87
N SER A 766 0.19 56.24 74.01
CA SER A 766 1.35 56.94 74.56
C SER A 766 2.42 55.96 75.03
N ASN A 767 3.68 56.37 74.87
CA ASN A 767 4.82 55.65 75.43
C ASN A 767 5.03 55.95 76.93
N ASP A 768 6.03 55.31 77.54
CA ASP A 768 6.43 55.50 78.96
C ASP A 768 6.83 56.95 79.33
N SER A 769 6.99 57.85 78.35
CA SER A 769 7.20 59.30 78.56
C SER A 769 5.96 60.15 78.29
N GLY A 770 4.80 59.54 78.07
CA GLY A 770 3.53 60.22 77.75
C GLY A 770 3.51 60.89 76.38
N SER A 771 4.31 60.39 75.42
CA SER A 771 4.39 60.94 74.07
C SER A 771 3.74 59.99 73.06
N ILE A 772 3.02 60.57 72.10
CA ILE A 772 2.47 59.90 70.91
C ILE A 772 3.08 60.55 69.67
N THR A 773 3.45 59.75 68.67
CA THR A 773 3.84 60.25 67.35
C THR A 773 2.90 59.67 66.30
N VAL A 774 2.28 60.53 65.49
CA VAL A 774 1.40 60.15 64.38
C VAL A 774 1.98 60.72 63.09
N THR A 775 2.13 59.90 62.06
CA THR A 775 2.58 60.36 60.74
C THR A 775 1.36 60.52 59.83
N LEU A 776 1.07 61.76 59.43
CA LEU A 776 -0.07 62.12 58.60
C LEU A 776 0.37 62.62 57.21
N PRO A 777 -0.51 62.66 56.20
CA PRO A 777 -0.21 63.29 54.92
C PRO A 777 0.11 64.78 55.08
N ASP A 778 1.08 65.28 54.31
CA ASP A 778 1.28 66.72 54.12
C ASP A 778 0.49 67.23 52.91
N ASP A 779 -0.82 67.35 53.12
CA ASP A 779 -1.79 67.80 52.12
C ASP A 779 -2.43 69.16 52.45
N SER A 780 -1.86 69.88 53.42
CA SER A 780 -2.41 71.10 54.05
C SER A 780 -3.77 70.94 54.76
N THR A 781 -4.28 69.72 54.93
CA THR A 781 -5.45 69.44 55.76
C THR A 781 -5.06 69.43 57.24
N ASP A 782 -5.93 69.96 58.10
CA ASP A 782 -5.85 69.82 59.55
C ASP A 782 -6.72 68.64 60.00
N TYR A 783 -6.21 67.80 60.89
CA TYR A 783 -6.85 66.52 61.26
C TYR A 783 -7.33 66.53 62.73
N SER A 784 -8.61 66.24 62.98
CA SER A 784 -9.13 66.16 64.35
C SER A 784 -8.83 64.82 65.01
N ALA A 785 -8.49 64.87 66.30
CA ALA A 785 -8.25 63.70 67.14
C ALA A 785 -8.81 63.92 68.56
N SER A 786 -9.14 62.85 69.27
CA SER A 786 -9.43 62.88 70.70
C SER A 786 -8.39 62.10 71.50
N ILE A 787 -8.05 62.61 72.68
CA ILE A 787 -7.13 61.99 73.62
C ILE A 787 -7.88 61.64 74.90
N SER A 788 -7.80 60.38 75.33
CA SER A 788 -8.39 59.88 76.58
C SER A 788 -7.35 59.14 77.41
N ALA A 789 -7.46 59.23 78.74
CA ALA A 789 -6.59 58.54 79.70
C ALA A 789 -7.38 58.25 81.00
N SER A 790 -6.93 57.29 81.81
CA SER A 790 -7.67 56.89 83.01
C SER A 790 -7.69 57.99 84.08
N GLY A 791 -8.88 58.34 84.58
CA GLY A 791 -9.07 59.41 85.58
C GLY A 791 -9.08 60.85 85.04
N TYR A 792 -8.94 61.03 83.72
CA TYR A 792 -8.92 62.33 83.06
C TYR A 792 -10.14 62.55 82.16
N GLN A 793 -10.48 63.81 81.87
CA GLN A 793 -11.48 64.13 80.85
C GLN A 793 -10.89 63.94 79.44
N THR A 794 -11.64 63.32 78.53
CA THR A 794 -11.27 63.22 77.12
C THR A 794 -11.19 64.61 76.50
N GLN A 795 -10.10 64.91 75.81
CA GLN A 795 -9.86 66.20 75.16
C GLN A 795 -9.73 66.03 73.64
N SER A 796 -10.53 66.78 72.88
CA SER A 796 -10.34 66.94 71.43
C SER A 796 -9.19 67.90 71.12
N ILE A 797 -8.40 67.59 70.10
CA ILE A 797 -7.30 68.40 69.57
C ILE A 797 -7.34 68.43 68.04
N ASP A 798 -6.80 69.50 67.46
CA ASP A 798 -6.57 69.62 66.02
C ASP A 798 -5.07 69.42 65.73
N LEU A 799 -4.73 68.37 64.98
CA LEU A 799 -3.39 68.12 64.46
C LEU A 799 -3.18 69.00 63.23
N GLN A 800 -2.84 70.27 63.50
CA GLN A 800 -2.72 71.30 62.49
C GLN A 800 -1.47 71.10 61.62
N SER A 801 -1.62 71.44 60.35
CA SER A 801 -0.57 71.42 59.32
C SER A 801 0.70 72.22 59.68
N SER A 802 0.57 73.25 60.52
CA SER A 802 1.65 74.14 60.96
C SER A 802 2.23 73.83 62.35
N VAL A 803 1.65 72.87 63.09
CA VAL A 803 2.01 72.57 64.49
C VAL A 803 2.49 71.13 64.61
N LEU A 804 3.80 70.91 64.44
CA LEU A 804 4.41 69.56 64.47
C LEU A 804 4.65 69.02 65.89
N GLN A 805 4.62 69.89 66.90
CA GLN A 805 4.80 69.53 68.31
C GLN A 805 3.74 70.23 69.15
N GLN A 806 3.01 69.46 69.95
CA GLN A 806 1.95 69.96 70.83
C GLN A 806 2.08 69.35 72.22
N THR A 807 1.94 70.16 73.26
CA THR A 807 1.71 69.66 74.62
C THR A 807 0.23 69.79 74.95
N VAL A 808 -0.38 68.69 75.41
CA VAL A 808 -1.78 68.59 75.81
C VAL A 808 -1.83 68.38 77.32
N LEU A 809 -2.66 69.17 78.01
CA LEU A 809 -2.85 69.11 79.45
C LEU A 809 -4.23 68.52 79.75
N LEU A 810 -4.26 67.25 80.16
CA LEU A 810 -5.50 66.59 80.55
C LEU A 810 -5.87 66.95 82.00
N GLN A 811 -7.12 67.38 82.17
CA GLN A 811 -7.67 67.76 83.47
C GLN A 811 -8.24 66.55 84.23
N THR A 812 -7.99 66.50 85.54
CA THR A 812 -8.55 65.45 86.40
C THR A 812 -10.08 65.51 86.45
N GLY A 813 -10.76 64.36 86.33
CA GLY A 813 -12.22 64.29 86.49
C GLY A 813 -12.70 64.47 87.95
N GLY A 814 -14.01 64.41 88.17
CA GLY A 814 -14.61 64.27 89.52
C GLY A 814 -15.43 65.47 90.04
N THR A 815 -16.16 65.23 91.14
CA THR A 815 -17.03 66.17 91.86
C THR A 815 -16.75 66.09 93.37
N LEU A 816 -16.79 67.23 94.07
CA LEU A 816 -16.61 67.27 95.53
C LEU A 816 -17.91 66.87 96.26
N LEU A 817 -17.82 65.95 97.21
CA LEU A 817 -18.93 65.45 98.03
C LEU A 817 -18.66 65.68 99.52
N SER A 818 -19.72 65.97 100.29
CA SER A 818 -19.66 66.19 101.74
C SER A 818 -20.58 65.20 102.47
N ILE A 819 -20.10 64.65 103.60
CA ILE A 819 -20.87 63.77 104.48
C ILE A 819 -20.96 64.37 105.89
N ARG A 820 -22.19 64.43 106.43
CA ARG A 820 -22.48 65.05 107.73
C ARG A 820 -23.53 64.28 108.51
N GLY A 821 -23.32 64.10 109.80
CA GLY A 821 -24.22 63.30 110.62
C GLY A 821 -23.93 63.39 112.12
N HIS A 822 -24.76 62.69 112.89
CA HIS A 822 -24.55 62.51 114.31
C HIS A 822 -24.89 61.09 114.75
N ILE A 823 -24.26 60.68 115.84
CA ILE A 823 -24.33 59.33 116.43
C ILE A 823 -24.95 59.50 117.81
N GLU A 824 -26.00 58.74 118.12
CA GLU A 824 -26.62 58.68 119.45
C GLU A 824 -26.46 57.29 120.06
N ALA A 825 -26.01 57.27 121.31
CA ALA A 825 -25.87 56.06 122.10
C ALA A 825 -27.15 55.76 122.89
N THR A 826 -27.59 54.50 122.83
CA THR A 826 -28.69 53.99 123.65
C THR A 826 -28.16 52.97 124.66
N GLY A 827 -28.42 53.18 125.95
CA GLY A 827 -27.93 52.31 127.02
C GLY A 827 -26.95 53.04 127.95
N SER A 828 -25.94 52.33 128.45
CA SER A 828 -24.95 52.82 129.44
C SER A 828 -23.66 53.37 128.84
N LEU A 829 -23.62 53.60 127.52
CA LEU A 829 -22.46 54.14 126.80
C LEU A 829 -22.32 55.65 127.07
N ASN A 830 -21.09 56.11 127.31
CA ASN A 830 -20.77 57.52 127.50
C ASN A 830 -19.67 58.00 126.53
N PHE A 831 -20.03 58.88 125.59
CA PHE A 831 -19.14 59.46 124.58
C PHE A 831 -18.22 60.58 125.10
N ALA A 832 -18.45 61.10 126.31
CA ALA A 832 -17.53 62.03 126.98
C ALA A 832 -16.26 61.34 127.50
N THR A 833 -16.25 60.00 127.58
CA THR A 833 -15.08 59.20 127.96
C THR A 833 -14.37 58.55 126.79
N ASP A 834 -15.11 58.01 125.81
CA ASP A 834 -14.57 57.40 124.60
C ASP A 834 -15.45 57.77 123.41
N ILE A 835 -14.88 58.38 122.37
CA ILE A 835 -15.62 58.81 121.17
C ILE A 835 -15.42 57.79 120.02
N PRO A 836 -16.45 57.46 119.22
CA PRO A 836 -16.29 56.55 118.09
C PRO A 836 -15.36 57.11 116.99
N GLU A 837 -14.58 56.22 116.37
CA GLU A 837 -13.77 56.50 115.18
C GLU A 837 -14.60 56.33 113.90
N LEU A 838 -14.40 57.17 112.89
CA LEU A 838 -15.00 57.06 111.56
C LEU A 838 -13.94 56.77 110.48
N THR A 839 -14.24 55.87 109.56
CA THR A 839 -13.45 55.61 108.34
C THR A 839 -14.38 55.49 107.13
N LEU A 840 -14.05 56.21 106.06
CA LEU A 840 -14.68 56.12 104.74
C LEU A 840 -14.02 54.99 103.95
N ILE A 841 -14.80 54.21 103.21
CA ILE A 841 -14.30 53.19 102.28
C ILE A 841 -14.81 53.53 100.89
N LEU A 842 -13.89 53.75 99.95
CA LEU A 842 -14.21 54.08 98.56
C LEU A 842 -14.32 52.82 97.69
N SER A 843 -14.98 52.93 96.54
CA SER A 843 -15.27 51.84 95.61
C SER A 843 -14.04 51.18 94.96
N ASP A 844 -12.85 51.78 95.11
CA ASP A 844 -11.56 51.20 94.71
C ASP A 844 -10.92 50.34 95.83
N GLY A 845 -11.56 50.29 97.01
CA GLY A 845 -11.08 49.60 98.20
C GLY A 845 -10.18 50.44 99.11
N SER A 846 -9.96 51.73 98.82
CA SER A 846 -9.16 52.61 99.67
C SER A 846 -9.93 53.08 100.92
N GLU A 847 -9.22 53.22 102.05
CA GLU A 847 -9.78 53.63 103.34
C GLU A 847 -9.23 54.98 103.81
N VAL A 848 -10.10 55.89 104.25
CA VAL A 848 -9.74 57.24 104.73
C VAL A 848 -10.40 57.53 106.09
N SER A 849 -9.60 57.72 107.14
CA SER A 849 -10.11 58.06 108.47
C SER A 849 -10.58 59.52 108.56
N ALA A 850 -11.75 59.74 109.19
CA ALA A 850 -12.33 61.06 109.41
C ALA A 850 -12.63 61.31 110.89
N THR A 851 -12.63 62.59 111.28
CA THR A 851 -12.77 63.02 112.67
C THR A 851 -14.23 63.06 113.12
N VAL A 852 -14.48 62.59 114.34
CA VAL A 852 -15.77 62.69 115.04
C VAL A 852 -15.56 63.59 116.27
N ASN A 853 -16.57 64.42 116.60
CA ASN A 853 -16.54 65.40 117.69
C ASN A 853 -17.66 65.15 118.70
N GLU A 854 -17.39 65.32 119.98
CA GLU A 854 -18.39 65.10 121.05
C GLU A 854 -19.45 66.22 121.05
N VAL A 855 -20.69 65.89 121.41
CA VAL A 855 -21.80 66.85 121.55
C VAL A 855 -22.43 66.76 122.95
N SER A 856 -22.56 65.55 123.51
CA SER A 856 -22.92 65.28 124.91
C SER A 856 -22.52 63.85 125.30
N ASP A 857 -22.63 63.50 126.58
CA ASP A 857 -22.40 62.15 127.11
C ASP A 857 -23.00 61.01 126.28
N ASN A 858 -24.07 61.24 125.50
CA ASN A 858 -24.71 60.23 124.66
C ASN A 858 -24.81 60.62 123.17
N LYS A 859 -24.14 61.68 122.71
CA LYS A 859 -24.21 62.16 121.32
C LYS A 859 -22.88 62.70 120.79
N SER A 860 -22.53 62.36 119.55
CA SER A 860 -21.36 62.88 118.82
C SER A 860 -21.71 63.23 117.36
N SER A 861 -20.87 63.98 116.64
CA SER A 861 -21.12 64.45 115.28
C SER A 861 -19.87 64.46 114.38
N PHE A 862 -20.07 64.41 113.06
CA PHE A 862 -19.00 64.46 112.06
C PHE A 862 -19.42 65.32 110.85
N ASP A 863 -18.43 65.96 110.23
CA ASP A 863 -18.55 66.74 108.98
C ASP A 863 -17.22 66.57 108.20
N TYR A 864 -17.28 65.99 107.00
CA TYR A 864 -16.11 65.68 106.17
C TYR A 864 -16.42 65.83 104.68
N SER A 865 -15.43 66.16 103.85
CA SER A 865 -15.60 66.32 102.40
C SER A 865 -14.43 65.73 101.61
N PHE A 866 -14.71 65.10 100.46
CA PHE A 866 -13.72 64.45 99.58
C PHE A 866 -14.11 64.60 98.09
N ASN A 867 -13.20 64.29 97.16
CA ASN A 867 -13.45 64.32 95.71
C ASN A 867 -13.66 62.90 95.16
N ASN A 868 -14.76 62.63 94.44
CA ASN A 868 -15.03 61.30 93.87
C ASN A 868 -14.20 60.97 92.62
N ALA A 869 -13.29 61.85 92.20
CA ALA A 869 -12.31 61.63 91.12
C ALA A 869 -11.52 60.31 91.23
N LEU A 870 -11.32 59.82 92.46
CA LEU A 870 -10.53 58.63 92.79
C LEU A 870 -11.39 57.40 93.11
N GLY A 871 -12.72 57.53 93.13
CA GLY A 871 -13.66 56.48 93.53
C GLY A 871 -14.89 57.05 94.24
N GLU A 872 -16.02 56.35 94.16
CA GLU A 872 -17.24 56.75 94.88
C GLU A 872 -17.22 56.23 96.31
N LEU A 873 -17.88 56.93 97.25
CA LEU A 873 -17.99 56.45 98.63
C LEU A 873 -18.96 55.28 98.71
N GLU A 874 -18.43 54.09 98.96
CA GLU A 874 -19.21 52.85 99.03
C GLU A 874 -19.80 52.63 100.43
N SER A 875 -19.00 52.84 101.49
CA SER A 875 -19.46 52.61 102.86
C SER A 875 -18.74 53.45 103.93
N LEU A 876 -19.37 53.52 105.10
CA LEU A 876 -18.83 54.18 106.30
C LEU A 876 -18.69 53.16 107.42
N ARG A 877 -17.51 53.09 108.04
CA ARG A 877 -17.24 52.23 109.21
C ARG A 877 -17.09 53.08 110.46
N PHE A 878 -17.89 52.78 111.49
CA PHE A 878 -17.80 53.39 112.81
C PHE A 878 -17.38 52.35 113.85
N SER A 879 -16.38 52.70 114.66
CA SER A 879 -15.70 51.81 115.62
C SER A 879 -15.81 52.38 117.03
N HIS A 880 -16.23 51.57 118.02
CA HIS A 880 -16.27 51.96 119.44
C HIS A 880 -16.02 50.76 120.37
N PRO A 881 -15.26 50.90 121.48
CA PRO A 881 -14.87 49.78 122.35
C PRO A 881 -16.02 48.89 122.88
N ASP A 882 -17.04 49.49 123.49
CA ASP A 882 -18.13 48.75 124.16
C ASP A 882 -19.49 48.81 123.44
N ALA A 883 -19.50 48.95 122.10
CA ALA A 883 -20.75 49.08 121.34
C ALA A 883 -21.52 47.76 121.19
N GLU A 884 -22.62 47.59 121.93
CA GLU A 884 -23.63 46.54 121.69
C GLU A 884 -24.85 47.02 120.85
N THR A 885 -25.10 48.33 120.77
CA THR A 885 -25.99 48.95 119.76
C THR A 885 -25.81 50.48 119.74
N LEU A 886 -25.60 51.06 118.55
CA LEU A 886 -25.56 52.52 118.33
C LEU A 886 -26.60 52.91 117.28
N THR A 887 -27.23 54.07 117.45
CA THR A 887 -28.17 54.62 116.46
C THR A 887 -27.52 55.79 115.74
N ILE A 888 -27.38 55.70 114.42
CA ILE A 888 -26.75 56.75 113.60
C ILE A 888 -27.86 57.48 112.82
N GLN A 889 -27.87 58.81 112.90
CA GLN A 889 -28.72 59.67 112.09
C GLN A 889 -27.88 60.59 111.21
N PHE A 890 -27.94 60.35 109.90
CA PHE A 890 -27.50 61.29 108.89
C PHE A 890 -28.50 62.45 108.81
N ILE A 891 -27.99 63.68 108.71
CA ILE A 891 -28.83 64.89 108.67
C ILE A 891 -29.33 65.15 107.23
N GLU A 892 -28.66 64.59 106.23
CA GLU A 892 -28.99 64.71 104.81
C GLU A 892 -29.25 63.30 104.23
N GLY A 893 -30.32 63.16 103.45
CA GLY A 893 -31.04 61.89 103.20
C GLY A 893 -30.39 60.90 102.22
N SER A 894 -29.09 60.62 102.38
CA SER A 894 -28.37 59.60 101.61
C SER A 894 -28.19 58.32 102.43
N ASN A 895 -28.60 57.18 101.86
CA ASN A 895 -28.46 55.87 102.50
C ASN A 895 -27.09 55.25 102.21
N TYR A 896 -26.10 55.52 103.04
CA TYR A 896 -24.82 54.81 103.01
C TYR A 896 -24.92 53.46 103.72
N LEU A 897 -24.18 52.45 103.25
CA LEU A 897 -23.97 51.23 104.03
C LEU A 897 -23.07 51.57 105.22
N VAL A 898 -23.57 51.32 106.43
CA VAL A 898 -22.87 51.63 107.67
C VAL A 898 -22.51 50.38 108.44
N PHE A 899 -21.21 50.17 108.65
CA PHE A 899 -20.69 49.08 109.47
C PHE A 899 -20.40 49.57 110.88
N LEU A 900 -21.16 49.06 111.85
CA LEU A 900 -20.90 49.23 113.27
C LEU A 900 -20.05 48.05 113.76
N GLN A 901 -18.87 48.34 114.31
CA GLN A 901 -17.97 47.32 114.84
C GLN A 901 -17.64 47.60 116.31
N SER A 902 -17.92 46.64 117.20
CA SER A 902 -17.43 46.71 118.58
C SER A 902 -15.94 46.40 118.60
N LYS A 903 -15.15 47.19 119.33
CA LYS A 903 -13.69 47.02 119.43
C LYS A 903 -13.31 46.01 120.52
N ARG A 904 -14.03 44.87 120.61
CA ARG A 904 -13.68 43.72 121.47
C ARG A 904 -13.04 42.60 120.66
N ALA A 905 -12.06 41.92 121.26
CA ALA A 905 -11.14 41.05 120.54
C ALA A 905 -11.64 39.60 120.33
N SER A 906 -11.26 39.05 119.17
CA SER A 906 -11.24 37.64 118.72
C SER A 906 -12.58 36.88 118.52
N ASP A 907 -12.71 36.36 117.29
CA ASP A 907 -13.50 35.22 116.75
C ASP A 907 -14.99 35.09 117.14
N ASP A 908 -15.95 34.87 116.23
CA ASP A 908 -15.95 33.95 115.08
C ASP A 908 -17.07 34.33 114.05
N THR A 909 -17.14 33.57 112.96
CA THR A 909 -18.02 33.63 111.78
C THR A 909 -19.54 33.47 112.02
N ILE A 910 -20.37 34.18 111.23
CA ILE A 910 -21.77 33.80 110.89
C ILE A 910 -22.08 34.10 109.41
N THR A 911 -22.96 33.30 108.80
CA THR A 911 -23.05 33.04 107.36
C THR A 911 -24.48 33.20 106.79
N VAL A 912 -24.69 34.08 105.78
CA VAL A 912 -25.77 34.07 104.72
C VAL A 912 -27.23 34.28 105.25
N ILE A 913 -28.26 34.87 104.60
CA ILE A 913 -29.01 34.73 103.30
C ILE A 913 -29.85 36.03 103.07
N GLY A 914 -30.33 36.49 101.90
CA GLY A 914 -30.14 36.18 100.46
C GLY A 914 -31.45 36.27 99.60
N SER A 915 -31.34 36.66 98.31
CA SER A 915 -32.43 36.84 97.28
C SER A 915 -33.28 38.15 97.39
N SER A 916 -33.88 38.76 96.33
CA SER A 916 -34.22 38.28 94.96
C SER A 916 -34.42 39.37 93.87
N GLY A 917 -34.16 39.05 92.59
CA GLY A 917 -34.74 39.67 91.36
C GLY A 917 -33.92 40.78 90.65
N GLY A 918 -33.82 40.88 89.31
CA GLY A 918 -34.24 40.00 88.20
C GLY A 918 -34.13 40.63 86.78
N GLY A 919 -34.04 39.80 85.70
CA GLY A 919 -34.12 40.17 84.27
C GLY A 919 -32.77 40.38 83.51
N SER A 920 -32.60 40.14 82.20
CA SER A 920 -33.45 39.46 81.18
C SER A 920 -32.66 39.08 79.89
N LEU A 921 -33.25 38.19 79.06
CA LEU A 921 -33.10 38.00 77.59
C LEU A 921 -31.91 37.25 76.92
N SER A 922 -32.30 36.20 76.15
CA SER A 922 -31.82 35.75 74.83
C SER A 922 -30.44 35.09 74.63
N TRP A 923 -30.40 33.89 74.00
CA TRP A 923 -29.79 33.65 72.66
C TRP A 923 -29.99 32.20 72.10
N LEU A 924 -30.10 32.15 70.76
CA LEU A 924 -29.86 31.11 69.73
C LEU A 924 -30.21 29.60 69.84
N LEU A 925 -30.62 29.07 68.68
CA LEU A 925 -30.80 27.65 68.30
C LEU A 925 -29.56 27.11 67.56
N VAL A 926 -29.18 25.84 67.78
CA VAL A 926 -28.30 25.03 66.90
C VAL A 926 -28.82 23.58 66.85
N PHE A 927 -28.62 22.87 65.74
CA PHE A 927 -29.25 21.56 65.41
C PHE A 927 -28.23 20.60 64.73
N VAL A 928 -28.62 19.31 64.57
CA VAL A 928 -27.97 18.23 63.75
C VAL A 928 -26.80 17.49 64.46
N ILE A 929 -26.96 16.26 64.99
CA ILE A 929 -27.05 14.90 64.35
C ILE A 929 -25.71 14.47 63.71
N ALA A 930 -25.00 13.36 64.00
CA ALA A 930 -25.25 12.03 64.60
C ALA A 930 -25.48 10.83 63.61
N SER A 931 -24.38 10.13 63.29
CA SER A 931 -24.23 8.66 63.16
C SER A 931 -24.73 7.84 61.93
N LEU A 932 -24.07 6.67 61.74
CA LEU A 932 -24.24 5.52 60.81
C LEU A 932 -23.26 5.51 59.61
N VAL A 933 -22.28 4.60 59.40
CA VAL A 933 -21.93 3.20 59.83
C VAL A 933 -22.40 2.03 58.92
N THR A 934 -21.67 1.83 57.80
CA THR A 934 -21.30 0.52 57.15
C THR A 934 -22.42 -0.36 56.52
N PRO A 935 -22.15 -1.49 55.79
CA PRO A 935 -20.87 -2.09 55.33
C PRO A 935 -20.78 -2.58 53.85
N ARG A 936 -19.53 -2.85 53.40
CA ARG A 936 -19.02 -3.92 52.47
C ARG A 936 -19.85 -4.38 51.24
N PHE A 937 -19.16 -4.53 50.08
CA PHE A 937 -18.65 -5.85 49.61
C PHE A 937 -17.62 -5.73 48.45
N ASN A 938 -16.71 -6.70 48.36
CA ASN A 938 -15.71 -6.85 47.28
C ASN A 938 -16.29 -7.55 46.05
N THR A 939 -15.82 -7.25 44.84
CA THR A 939 -14.84 -8.09 44.09
C THR A 939 -14.58 -7.57 42.67
N LYS A 940 -13.43 -7.96 42.11
CA LYS A 940 -12.97 -7.62 40.75
C LYS A 940 -13.88 -8.21 39.67
N ARG A 941 -14.07 -7.47 38.58
CA ARG A 941 -13.57 -7.92 37.28
C ARG A 941 -13.02 -6.75 36.49
#